data_AF-A0A061HEE9-F1
#
_entry.id   AF-A0A061HEE9-F1
#
_cell.length_a   1.000
_cell.length_b   1.000
_cell.length_c   1.000
_cell.angle_alpha   90.00
_cell.angle_beta   90.00
_cell.angle_gamma   90.00
#
_symmetry.space_group_name_H-M   'P 1'
#
loop_
_entity.id
_entity.type
_entity.pdbx_description
1 polymer ?
#
loop_
_entity_poly.entity_id
_entity_poly.type
_entity_poly.pdbx_seq_one_letter_code
_entity_poly.pdbx_strand_id
1 'polypeptide(L)'
;MAGKKRKAIGNNSNLGLDYYFRRQQHNVLLTESSTFPHGHREITNVPPKTDEEFARELQAKWNRENISTTCDKSKRVPDMNKKLPDYNLTDSDKFPQETDEEIARKLQAEWCQEEVVVNCNKSSKIPENLPSGSQPTGKEACLSEISSSYCDKDMGITPTSKNIIKSLSTEKERTLSIKLTENTADEEGSNIPFGESPLKFRPSNYKEELRNYSTTKGGNLSYSLLTKCFMLISGTSSRIKIIDTLVNLLRLLIEGDPNSLIPAVWLATNAISPPYQSLEIGLGGSAISKALRNVYGLDAKSLKTLYKKCGDAGDVAFEAKKRQKFTLKKPKPLTIIGVYQSLVQLAMAKGNGSNEFKQRIVDRLLQEARGAEESRYVLRIGAVRTTMLIALSRAFQLSCPTGVNFHLKSSQELSSMSKETLATFWSNGEELVKSCFAKQPNYNELVTHLLQVGVCDELIARCRLKLHIPILPMLGNVTRDITDVFLKLEGQPFSCEYKYDGQRAQVHCDDREVVSIFSRHLEIMTDKYPDLVSLIPSIKSSRVSSFILEGEVVAVCQSSGDIKSFQALSNRARKDVQIENITIQVCLFAFDLMFLNGQSLLEKSFRERRALLRNLFVEIPNQFTMVKSIDVMNQNVDQDMDQVLEFFKSATENKCEGIMVKLLDNKTDISSQDAYEESVSRKVVTNTTKEIVEARRPNLRKKNNRKDLLCTYEPDKRLNSWLKVKKDYSTTFDTLDLIPIAGWHGQGRKSKWWSPILFAVRNEETGSLEAVCKCISGFTDSFYAENKEFYRENGPNVLSSKPGYIEYSGGSPDVWFEPQEVFELTFADITLSPVYTASIGLVSDERGLSLRFPRFLKKRNDKSIDEASTSEFLAGLFKKQEKKSSARESEFKFDIVHNE
;
A
#
# COMPACT_ATOMS: atom_id res chain seq x y z
N MET A 1 -37.01 -9.92 14.24
CA MET A 1 -36.44 -11.09 13.52
C MET A 1 -34.93 -10.93 13.36
N ALA A 2 -34.16 -12.02 13.20
CA ALA A 2 -32.68 -11.97 13.25
C ALA A 2 -32.02 -11.79 11.87
N GLY A 3 -31.74 -10.54 11.47
CA GLY A 3 -31.05 -10.21 10.22
C GLY A 3 -29.54 -10.49 10.26
N LYS A 4 -29.07 -11.53 9.55
CA LYS A 4 -27.64 -11.85 9.42
C LYS A 4 -26.90 -10.83 8.55
N LYS A 5 -26.36 -9.75 9.12
CA LYS A 5 -25.43 -8.84 8.44
C LYS A 5 -24.19 -9.61 7.94
N ARG A 6 -24.11 -9.87 6.62
CA ARG A 6 -22.93 -10.45 5.96
C ARG A 6 -21.75 -9.49 6.12
N LYS A 7 -20.63 -9.94 6.71
CA LYS A 7 -19.39 -9.15 6.75
C LYS A 7 -18.79 -9.07 5.34
N ALA A 8 -18.66 -7.87 4.79
CA ALA A 8 -17.88 -7.65 3.58
C ALA A 8 -16.39 -7.90 3.87
N ILE A 9 -15.82 -8.96 3.31
CA ILE A 9 -14.39 -9.29 3.44
C ILE A 9 -13.65 -8.55 2.32
N GLY A 10 -12.99 -7.44 2.68
CA GLY A 10 -12.27 -6.60 1.72
C GLY A 10 -11.06 -7.31 1.08
N ASN A 11 -10.87 -7.09 -0.23
CA ASN A 11 -9.80 -7.69 -1.04
C ASN A 11 -8.41 -7.12 -0.70
N ASN A 12 -7.77 -7.66 0.34
CA ASN A 12 -6.45 -7.22 0.82
C ASN A 12 -5.24 -7.75 0.03
N SER A 13 -5.42 -8.45 -1.09
CA SER A 13 -4.31 -9.01 -1.89
C SER A 13 -3.47 -7.95 -2.63
N ASN A 14 -4.13 -6.93 -3.22
CA ASN A 14 -3.45 -5.98 -4.13
C ASN A 14 -2.94 -4.70 -3.45
N LEU A 15 -3.25 -4.46 -2.17
CA LEU A 15 -2.85 -3.25 -1.44
C LEU A 15 -1.32 -3.06 -1.32
N GLY A 16 -0.53 -4.13 -1.44
CA GLY A 16 0.94 -4.05 -1.41
C GLY A 16 1.55 -3.32 -2.62
N LEU A 17 0.97 -3.51 -3.81
CA LEU A 17 1.44 -2.87 -5.04
C LEU A 17 1.02 -1.39 -5.10
N ASP A 18 -0.23 -1.09 -4.75
CA ASP A 18 -0.76 0.29 -4.62
C ASP A 18 -0.05 1.12 -3.52
N TYR A 19 0.68 0.47 -2.61
CA TYR A 19 1.55 1.12 -1.60
C TYR A 19 2.95 1.38 -2.15
N TYR A 20 3.54 0.45 -2.93
CA TYR A 20 4.87 0.61 -3.51
C TYR A 20 4.95 1.77 -4.50
N PHE A 21 4.04 1.85 -5.47
CA PHE A 21 4.02 2.96 -6.44
C PHE A 21 3.81 4.32 -5.77
N ARG A 22 3.04 4.35 -4.68
CA ARG A 22 2.82 5.56 -3.87
C ARG A 22 4.11 6.05 -3.20
N ARG A 23 4.97 5.14 -2.71
CA ARG A 23 6.29 5.49 -2.14
C ARG A 23 7.23 6.07 -3.20
N GLN A 24 7.21 5.52 -4.43
CA GLN A 24 8.02 6.04 -5.53
C GLN A 24 7.54 7.44 -5.99
N GLN A 25 6.23 7.63 -6.18
CA GLN A 25 5.68 8.91 -6.65
C GLN A 25 5.81 10.06 -5.66
N HIS A 26 5.72 9.78 -4.36
CA HIS A 26 5.83 10.82 -3.33
C HIS A 26 7.24 11.42 -3.22
N ASN A 27 8.27 10.74 -3.74
CA ASN A 27 9.62 11.30 -3.90
C ASN A 27 9.78 12.06 -5.22
N VAL A 28 9.21 11.59 -6.34
CA VAL A 28 9.32 12.27 -7.65
C VAL A 28 8.69 13.67 -7.62
N LEU A 29 7.52 13.82 -6.99
CA LEU A 29 6.84 15.11 -6.81
C LEU A 29 7.60 16.11 -5.91
N LEU A 30 8.70 15.69 -5.27
CA LEU A 30 9.59 16.55 -4.48
C LEU A 30 10.94 16.82 -5.16
N THR A 31 11.18 16.29 -6.36
CA THR A 31 12.42 16.50 -7.13
C THR A 31 12.27 17.44 -8.33
N GLU A 32 11.05 17.79 -8.74
CA GLU A 32 10.80 18.65 -9.92
C GLU A 32 10.73 20.16 -9.58
N SER A 33 11.08 20.57 -8.35
CA SER A 33 11.10 21.96 -7.89
C SER A 33 12.50 22.63 -7.91
N SER A 34 13.51 21.99 -8.52
CA SER A 34 14.91 22.45 -8.48
C SER A 34 15.56 22.64 -9.86
N THR A 35 14.96 23.50 -10.70
CA THR A 35 15.56 23.94 -11.97
C THR A 35 15.53 25.46 -12.12
N PHE A 36 16.51 26.14 -11.51
CA PHE A 36 16.80 27.54 -11.82
C PHE A 36 17.54 27.63 -13.16
N PRO A 37 17.08 28.43 -14.15
CA PRO A 37 17.78 28.60 -15.41
C PRO A 37 19.02 29.49 -15.23
N HIS A 38 20.22 28.88 -15.23
CA HIS A 38 21.47 29.62 -15.30
C HIS A 38 21.69 30.19 -16.71
N GLY A 39 21.16 31.39 -16.96
CA GLY A 39 21.45 32.17 -18.15
C GLY A 39 22.73 32.99 -17.97
N HIS A 40 23.84 32.59 -18.59
CA HIS A 40 24.99 33.47 -18.74
C HIS A 40 24.58 34.71 -19.56
N ARG A 41 24.93 35.90 -19.06
CA ARG A 41 24.95 37.14 -19.84
C ARG A 41 26.27 37.85 -19.61
N GLU A 42 26.90 38.27 -20.70
CA GLU A 42 28.08 39.12 -20.66
C GLU A 42 27.69 40.53 -20.20
N ILE A 43 28.59 41.21 -19.50
CA ILE A 43 28.34 42.52 -18.91
C ILE A 43 28.68 43.60 -19.95
N THR A 44 27.67 44.15 -20.61
CA THR A 44 27.79 45.37 -21.41
C THR A 44 27.21 46.55 -20.64
N ASN A 45 28.08 47.47 -20.23
CA ASN A 45 27.69 48.66 -19.45
C ASN A 45 26.88 49.63 -20.31
N VAL A 46 25.58 49.73 -20.04
CA VAL A 46 24.68 50.80 -20.49
C VAL A 46 23.93 51.28 -19.24
N PRO A 47 23.84 52.61 -18.99
CA PRO A 47 23.11 53.11 -17.82
C PRO A 47 21.61 52.75 -17.90
N PRO A 48 20.94 52.55 -16.76
CA PRO A 48 19.52 52.23 -16.74
C PRO A 48 18.69 53.40 -17.28
N LYS A 49 17.73 53.09 -18.15
CA LYS A 49 16.67 54.02 -18.56
C LYS A 49 15.78 54.36 -17.37
N THR A 50 15.14 55.54 -17.40
CA THR A 50 14.11 55.89 -16.42
C THR A 50 12.76 55.22 -16.76
N ASP A 51 11.88 55.08 -15.77
CA ASP A 51 10.59 54.40 -15.96
C ASP A 51 9.69 55.08 -17.01
N GLU A 52 9.80 56.40 -17.17
CA GLU A 52 9.13 57.13 -18.26
C GLU A 52 9.60 56.70 -19.65
N GLU A 53 10.91 56.50 -19.85
CA GLU A 53 11.45 56.05 -21.14
C GLU A 53 11.02 54.61 -21.44
N PHE A 54 10.97 53.76 -20.42
CA PHE A 54 10.49 52.38 -20.55
C PHE A 54 8.99 52.32 -20.86
N ALA A 55 8.18 53.15 -20.18
CA ALA A 55 6.74 53.28 -20.47
C ALA A 55 6.48 53.80 -21.89
N ARG A 56 7.25 54.80 -22.36
CA ARG A 56 7.15 55.29 -23.75
C ARG A 56 7.58 54.22 -24.76
N GLU A 57 8.59 53.40 -24.46
CA GLU A 57 8.99 52.29 -25.35
C GLU A 57 7.91 51.20 -25.44
N LEU A 58 7.25 50.87 -24.32
CA LEU A 58 6.11 49.95 -24.28
C LEU A 58 4.91 50.49 -25.07
N GLN A 59 4.51 51.74 -24.87
CA GLN A 59 3.43 52.36 -25.63
C GLN A 59 3.75 52.42 -27.13
N ALA A 60 5.01 52.69 -27.49
CA ALA A 60 5.49 52.68 -28.88
C ALA A 60 5.64 51.26 -29.47
N LYS A 61 5.54 50.18 -28.69
CA LYS A 61 5.38 48.80 -29.17
C LYS A 61 3.90 48.48 -29.38
N TRP A 62 3.06 48.74 -28.38
CA TRP A 62 1.61 48.49 -28.47
C TRP A 62 0.96 49.24 -29.65
N ASN A 63 1.36 50.51 -29.86
CA ASN A 63 0.88 51.32 -30.99
C ASN A 63 1.37 50.81 -32.36
N ARG A 64 2.38 49.93 -32.43
CA ARG A 64 2.81 49.26 -33.68
C ARG A 64 2.07 47.95 -33.93
N GLU A 65 1.78 47.20 -32.86
CA GLU A 65 1.09 45.91 -32.96
C GLU A 65 -0.41 46.09 -33.28
N ASN A 66 -1.04 47.15 -32.77
CA ASN A 66 -2.46 47.46 -33.04
C ASN A 66 -2.78 47.87 -34.50
N ILE A 67 -1.77 48.07 -35.37
CA ILE A 67 -1.97 48.58 -36.75
C ILE A 67 -2.16 47.45 -37.78
N SER A 68 -1.79 46.19 -37.47
CA SER A 68 -1.73 45.13 -38.49
C SER A 68 -2.98 44.25 -38.66
N THR A 69 -4.07 44.45 -37.90
CA THR A 69 -5.21 43.50 -37.88
C THR A 69 -6.62 44.12 -37.87
N THR A 70 -6.94 44.98 -38.85
CA THR A 70 -8.34 45.17 -39.27
C THR A 70 -8.45 45.34 -40.78
N CYS A 71 -9.14 44.42 -41.46
CA CYS A 71 -9.72 44.70 -42.78
C CYS A 71 -10.99 43.87 -43.08
N ASP A 72 -12.09 44.59 -43.28
CA ASP A 72 -13.21 44.32 -44.20
C ASP A 72 -14.50 43.58 -43.73
N LYS A 73 -15.63 44.01 -44.34
CA LYS A 73 -16.98 43.38 -44.50
C LYS A 73 -18.00 43.35 -43.34
N SER A 74 -18.35 44.54 -42.85
CA SER A 74 -19.71 45.15 -42.96
C SER A 74 -21.03 44.36 -42.79
N LYS A 75 -21.96 44.96 -42.01
CA LYS A 75 -23.45 44.96 -42.15
C LYS A 75 -24.25 43.64 -41.94
N ARG A 76 -24.97 43.56 -40.81
CA ARG A 76 -26.43 43.88 -40.68
C ARG A 76 -26.93 43.69 -39.23
N VAL A 77 -27.99 44.43 -38.88
CA VAL A 77 -28.84 44.22 -37.69
C VAL A 77 -30.29 44.07 -38.20
N PRO A 78 -31.12 43.24 -37.56
CA PRO A 78 -32.40 43.77 -37.07
C PRO A 78 -32.74 43.33 -35.64
N ASP A 79 -33.21 44.30 -34.85
CA ASP A 79 -33.99 44.07 -33.62
C ASP A 79 -35.43 43.65 -33.99
N MET A 80 -36.10 42.88 -33.13
CA MET A 80 -37.56 42.74 -33.09
C MET A 80 -38.05 42.09 -31.78
N ASN A 81 -38.51 42.92 -30.85
CA ASN A 81 -39.38 42.52 -29.75
C ASN A 81 -40.66 41.81 -30.26
N LYS A 82 -41.11 40.72 -29.59
CA LYS A 82 -42.54 40.37 -29.55
C LYS A 82 -42.96 39.51 -28.37
N LYS A 83 -44.08 39.92 -27.78
CA LYS A 83 -44.72 39.53 -26.51
C LYS A 83 -45.14 38.06 -26.41
N LEU A 84 -45.31 37.61 -25.16
CA LEU A 84 -46.18 36.48 -24.78
C LEU A 84 -47.65 36.73 -25.18
N PRO A 85 -48.49 35.69 -25.09
CA PRO A 85 -49.64 35.79 -24.18
C PRO A 85 -49.78 34.60 -23.21
N ASP A 86 -50.27 34.87 -22.00
CA ASP A 86 -50.82 33.86 -21.08
C ASP A 86 -52.18 33.34 -21.58
N TYR A 87 -52.65 32.20 -21.04
CA TYR A 87 -53.88 32.20 -20.21
C TYR A 87 -54.01 30.90 -19.37
N ASN A 88 -55.01 30.85 -18.49
CA ASN A 88 -55.03 30.03 -17.27
C ASN A 88 -55.79 28.69 -17.35
N LEU A 89 -55.51 27.88 -16.31
CA LEU A 89 -56.19 26.66 -15.84
C LEU A 89 -57.73 26.74 -15.76
N THR A 90 -58.40 25.60 -15.94
CA THR A 90 -59.52 25.15 -15.06
C THR A 90 -59.61 23.62 -14.97
N ASP A 91 -59.63 23.15 -13.73
CA ASP A 91 -60.05 21.89 -13.09
C ASP A 91 -60.42 20.55 -13.79
N SER A 92 -59.98 19.51 -13.07
CA SER A 92 -60.62 18.22 -12.74
C SER A 92 -61.03 17.21 -13.83
N ASP A 93 -60.39 16.04 -13.77
CA ASP A 93 -61.16 14.79 -13.58
C ASP A 93 -60.40 13.81 -12.65
N LYS A 94 -61.09 12.84 -12.03
CA LYS A 94 -60.54 11.99 -10.96
C LYS A 94 -60.27 10.54 -11.40
N PHE A 95 -59.07 10.05 -11.12
CA PHE A 95 -58.73 8.61 -11.13
C PHE A 95 -58.08 8.19 -9.80
N PRO A 96 -58.19 6.90 -9.40
CA PRO A 96 -58.03 6.49 -8.00
C PRO A 96 -56.56 6.44 -7.54
N GLN A 97 -56.36 6.66 -6.24
CA GLN A 97 -55.11 6.33 -5.55
C GLN A 97 -55.07 4.82 -5.32
N GLU A 98 -54.34 4.10 -6.18
CA GLU A 98 -53.84 2.75 -5.84
C GLU A 98 -52.87 2.85 -4.66
N THR A 99 -52.86 1.85 -3.79
CA THR A 99 -52.01 1.87 -2.58
C THR A 99 -50.57 1.44 -2.89
N ASP A 100 -49.62 1.86 -2.06
CA ASP A 100 -48.18 1.55 -2.24
C ASP A 100 -47.91 0.03 -2.34
N GLU A 101 -48.70 -0.82 -1.68
CA GLU A 101 -48.58 -2.28 -1.82
C GLU A 101 -49.04 -2.81 -3.18
N GLU A 102 -50.01 -2.17 -3.82
CA GLU A 102 -50.52 -2.54 -5.14
C GLU A 102 -49.55 -2.08 -6.24
N ILE A 103 -48.98 -0.88 -6.09
CA ILE A 103 -47.91 -0.36 -6.94
C ILE A 103 -46.66 -1.25 -6.83
N ALA A 104 -46.29 -1.65 -5.61
CA ALA A 104 -45.20 -2.60 -5.37
C ALA A 104 -45.46 -3.98 -6.00
N ARG A 105 -46.72 -4.47 -5.99
CA ARG A 105 -47.09 -5.72 -6.68
C ARG A 105 -47.06 -5.59 -8.20
N LYS A 106 -47.45 -4.46 -8.79
CA LYS A 106 -47.29 -4.19 -10.23
C LYS A 106 -45.82 -4.22 -10.63
N LEU A 107 -44.98 -3.42 -9.97
CA LEU A 107 -43.52 -3.38 -10.24
C LEU A 107 -42.86 -4.76 -10.06
N GLN A 108 -43.24 -5.51 -9.02
CA GLN A 108 -42.72 -6.86 -8.81
C GLN A 108 -43.20 -7.85 -9.89
N ALA A 109 -44.41 -7.69 -10.43
CA ALA A 109 -44.92 -8.50 -11.55
C ALA A 109 -44.24 -8.14 -12.87
N GLU A 110 -44.02 -6.85 -13.14
CA GLU A 110 -43.27 -6.36 -14.31
C GLU A 110 -41.83 -6.86 -14.29
N TRP A 111 -41.12 -6.75 -13.15
CA TRP A 111 -39.76 -7.29 -13.01
C TRP A 111 -39.72 -8.83 -13.17
N CYS A 112 -40.73 -9.55 -12.66
CA CYS A 112 -40.84 -10.99 -12.91
C CYS A 112 -41.08 -11.34 -14.40
N GLN A 113 -41.77 -10.47 -15.15
CA GLN A 113 -41.92 -10.63 -16.60
C GLN A 113 -40.61 -10.30 -17.33
N GLU A 114 -39.89 -9.26 -16.93
CA GLU A 114 -38.57 -8.91 -17.47
C GLU A 114 -37.53 -10.01 -17.21
N GLU A 115 -37.46 -10.61 -16.02
CA GLU A 115 -36.53 -11.72 -15.75
C GLU A 115 -36.81 -12.96 -16.61
N VAL A 116 -38.07 -13.21 -16.97
CA VAL A 116 -38.45 -14.28 -17.91
C VAL A 116 -38.02 -13.92 -19.34
N VAL A 117 -38.27 -12.68 -19.79
CA VAL A 117 -37.86 -12.19 -21.12
C VAL A 117 -36.32 -12.18 -21.27
N VAL A 118 -35.58 -11.81 -20.23
CA VAL A 118 -34.10 -11.77 -20.23
C VAL A 118 -33.48 -13.17 -20.23
N ASN A 119 -34.09 -14.15 -19.56
CA ASN A 119 -33.61 -15.54 -19.59
C ASN A 119 -33.94 -16.27 -20.91
N CYS A 120 -35.11 -16.02 -21.51
CA CYS A 120 -35.47 -16.61 -22.81
C CYS A 120 -34.57 -16.09 -23.96
N ASN A 121 -34.09 -14.84 -23.89
CA ASN A 121 -33.26 -14.23 -24.93
C ASN A 121 -31.78 -14.69 -24.95
N LYS A 122 -31.42 -15.80 -24.28
CA LYS A 122 -30.09 -16.42 -24.33
C LYS A 122 -30.06 -17.83 -24.92
N SER A 123 -30.98 -18.13 -25.84
CA SER A 123 -30.97 -19.36 -26.66
C SER A 123 -31.28 -19.09 -28.14
N SER A 124 -30.29 -18.53 -28.84
CA SER A 124 -30.06 -18.60 -30.31
C SER A 124 -31.25 -18.73 -31.29
N LYS A 125 -31.34 -17.81 -32.26
CA LYS A 125 -31.76 -18.18 -33.62
C LYS A 125 -31.11 -17.36 -34.73
N ILE A 126 -30.81 -18.05 -35.82
CA ILE A 126 -30.53 -17.53 -37.16
C ILE A 126 -31.91 -17.30 -37.85
N PRO A 127 -32.05 -16.40 -38.84
CA PRO A 127 -33.37 -16.07 -39.41
C PRO A 127 -34.07 -17.25 -40.07
N GLU A 128 -35.40 -17.28 -39.96
CA GLU A 128 -36.26 -18.26 -40.64
C GLU A 128 -36.77 -17.73 -41.99
N ASN A 129 -37.13 -18.68 -42.87
CA ASN A 129 -38.19 -18.50 -43.85
C ASN A 129 -39.09 -19.76 -43.83
N LEU A 130 -40.37 -19.57 -44.17
CA LEU A 130 -41.51 -20.48 -44.00
C LEU A 130 -41.52 -21.67 -45.00
N PRO A 131 -42.48 -22.65 -44.96
CA PRO A 131 -43.59 -22.89 -43.98
C PRO A 131 -43.85 -24.37 -43.54
N SER A 132 -44.82 -24.51 -42.60
CA SER A 132 -45.84 -25.61 -42.47
C SER A 132 -45.52 -26.97 -41.80
N GLY A 133 -46.53 -27.57 -41.14
CA GLY A 133 -46.58 -29.02 -40.79
C GLY A 133 -46.85 -29.41 -39.32
N SER A 134 -48.13 -29.61 -38.97
CA SER A 134 -48.70 -30.41 -37.85
C SER A 134 -47.80 -31.19 -36.84
N GLN A 135 -47.99 -30.89 -35.54
CA GLN A 135 -48.40 -31.76 -34.40
C GLN A 135 -48.21 -33.31 -34.40
N PRO A 136 -48.19 -34.00 -33.22
CA PRO A 136 -47.85 -33.57 -31.84
C PRO A 136 -47.18 -34.64 -30.90
N THR A 137 -46.95 -34.28 -29.62
CA THR A 137 -46.84 -35.13 -28.39
C THR A 137 -45.78 -36.24 -28.26
N GLY A 138 -45.06 -36.28 -27.12
CA GLY A 138 -44.31 -37.48 -26.71
C GLY A 138 -43.36 -37.34 -25.49
N LYS A 139 -43.83 -37.79 -24.32
CA LYS A 139 -43.11 -38.08 -23.06
C LYS A 139 -41.95 -39.10 -23.20
N GLU A 140 -41.01 -39.34 -22.26
CA GLU A 140 -40.50 -38.70 -21.02
C GLU A 140 -39.44 -39.66 -20.38
N ALA A 141 -38.40 -39.16 -19.69
CA ALA A 141 -37.44 -39.93 -18.84
C ALA A 141 -36.55 -41.05 -19.50
N CYS A 142 -35.57 -41.69 -18.83
CA CYS A 142 -34.44 -41.18 -18.02
C CYS A 142 -33.36 -42.27 -17.74
N LEU A 143 -32.06 -41.91 -17.77
CA LEU A 143 -30.87 -42.55 -17.13
C LEU A 143 -30.36 -43.96 -17.54
N SER A 144 -29.03 -44.15 -17.32
CA SER A 144 -28.25 -45.41 -17.19
C SER A 144 -28.05 -46.30 -18.45
N GLU A 145 -26.98 -47.11 -18.63
CA GLU A 145 -25.61 -47.17 -18.03
C GLU A 145 -24.64 -48.01 -18.93
N ILE A 146 -23.32 -47.94 -18.65
CA ILE A 146 -22.29 -49.01 -18.78
C ILE A 146 -22.07 -49.76 -20.14
N SER A 147 -21.05 -49.29 -20.88
CA SER A 147 -19.92 -50.00 -21.55
C SER A 147 -20.02 -51.33 -22.38
N SER A 148 -19.29 -51.29 -23.52
CA SER A 148 -18.21 -52.21 -23.96
C SER A 148 -18.41 -53.24 -25.11
N SER A 149 -17.33 -53.38 -25.92
CA SER A 149 -17.06 -54.39 -26.99
C SER A 149 -17.97 -54.34 -28.25
N TYR A 150 -17.53 -54.63 -29.49
CA TYR A 150 -16.53 -55.60 -29.99
C TYR A 150 -15.71 -55.10 -31.21
N CYS A 151 -14.77 -55.93 -31.72
CA CYS A 151 -14.09 -55.81 -33.03
C CYS A 151 -15.04 -56.19 -34.20
N ASP A 152 -14.72 -56.17 -35.51
CA ASP A 152 -13.46 -56.28 -36.30
C ASP A 152 -13.74 -55.67 -37.74
N LYS A 153 -13.04 -55.80 -38.90
CA LYS A 153 -11.87 -56.57 -39.41
C LYS A 153 -11.32 -55.97 -40.74
N ASP A 154 -10.35 -56.68 -41.33
CA ASP A 154 -10.00 -56.86 -42.77
C ASP A 154 -8.92 -56.02 -43.47
N MET A 155 -8.24 -56.66 -44.44
CA MET A 155 -6.94 -56.30 -45.02
C MET A 155 -6.91 -56.37 -46.57
N GLY A 156 -5.96 -55.67 -47.23
CA GLY A 156 -5.78 -55.77 -48.69
C GLY A 156 -4.55 -55.09 -49.33
N ILE A 157 -3.35 -55.65 -49.13
CA ILE A 157 -2.24 -55.86 -50.11
C ILE A 157 -1.72 -54.70 -51.03
N THR A 158 -0.39 -54.50 -51.00
CA THR A 158 0.51 -53.67 -51.86
C THR A 158 0.84 -54.35 -53.24
N PRO A 159 1.53 -53.77 -54.30
CA PRO A 159 2.76 -52.92 -54.23
C PRO A 159 3.22 -52.02 -55.44
N THR A 160 4.32 -51.25 -55.26
CA THR A 160 5.39 -50.82 -56.25
C THR A 160 5.04 -50.02 -57.55
N SER A 161 5.92 -49.28 -58.24
CA SER A 161 7.18 -48.52 -57.93
C SER A 161 7.70 -47.75 -59.18
N LYS A 162 8.62 -46.76 -59.02
CA LYS A 162 9.56 -46.18 -60.04
C LYS A 162 8.95 -45.29 -61.17
N ASN A 163 9.66 -44.39 -61.88
CA ASN A 163 10.79 -43.45 -61.59
C ASN A 163 11.05 -42.49 -62.80
N ILE A 164 11.80 -41.37 -62.67
CA ILE A 164 12.55 -40.61 -63.74
C ILE A 164 11.69 -39.81 -64.80
N ILE A 165 12.07 -38.68 -65.46
CA ILE A 165 12.79 -37.40 -65.14
C ILE A 165 12.80 -36.46 -66.41
N LYS A 166 12.96 -35.11 -66.25
CA LYS A 166 13.09 -34.03 -67.31
C LYS A 166 11.81 -33.75 -68.16
N SER A 167 11.53 -32.58 -68.75
CA SER A 167 12.00 -31.15 -68.68
C SER A 167 11.01 -30.28 -69.54
N LEU A 168 11.11 -28.97 -69.88
CA LEU A 168 12.06 -27.84 -69.79
C LEU A 168 11.31 -26.50 -70.12
N SER A 169 11.83 -25.31 -69.71
CA SER A 169 11.49 -23.91 -70.15
C SER A 169 10.04 -23.40 -69.96
N THR A 170 9.66 -22.10 -69.97
CA THR A 170 10.31 -20.75 -70.12
C THR A 170 9.81 -19.74 -69.03
N GLU A 171 10.28 -18.49 -69.04
CA GLU A 171 10.01 -17.42 -68.06
C GLU A 171 8.66 -16.66 -68.23
N LYS A 172 8.00 -16.22 -67.13
CA LYS A 172 8.02 -14.81 -66.65
C LYS A 172 7.13 -14.49 -65.41
N GLU A 173 7.66 -13.55 -64.61
CA GLU A 173 7.05 -12.58 -63.66
C GLU A 173 5.87 -12.92 -62.70
N ARG A 174 6.21 -12.95 -61.41
CA ARG A 174 5.64 -12.16 -60.29
C ARG A 174 4.12 -12.19 -59.99
N THR A 175 3.75 -13.00 -59.00
CA THR A 175 2.89 -12.54 -57.89
C THR A 175 3.28 -13.21 -56.57
N LEU A 176 3.00 -12.57 -55.42
CA LEU A 176 3.37 -13.07 -54.10
C LEU A 176 2.36 -14.07 -53.55
N SER A 177 2.82 -15.27 -53.19
CA SER A 177 2.10 -16.22 -52.34
C SER A 177 3.06 -16.94 -51.38
N ILE A 178 3.79 -16.16 -50.58
CA ILE A 178 4.50 -16.69 -49.41
C ILE A 178 3.44 -17.31 -48.50
N LYS A 179 3.40 -18.65 -48.47
CA LYS A 179 2.47 -19.40 -47.62
C LYS A 179 2.67 -18.97 -46.18
N LEU A 180 1.58 -18.63 -45.51
CA LEU A 180 1.55 -18.49 -44.06
C LEU A 180 1.84 -19.88 -43.47
N THR A 181 3.11 -20.15 -43.17
CA THR A 181 3.47 -21.11 -42.14
C THR A 181 2.91 -20.55 -40.85
N GLU A 182 1.78 -21.09 -40.40
CA GLU A 182 1.25 -20.81 -39.08
C GLU A 182 2.37 -21.08 -38.07
N ASN A 183 2.75 -20.03 -37.32
CA ASN A 183 3.93 -20.12 -36.46
C ASN A 183 3.64 -21.14 -35.37
N THR A 184 4.35 -22.28 -35.39
CA THR A 184 4.46 -23.15 -34.23
C THR A 184 4.91 -22.28 -33.06
N ALA A 185 4.08 -22.18 -32.03
CA ALA A 185 4.26 -21.23 -30.96
C ALA A 185 5.58 -21.49 -30.21
N ASP A 186 6.14 -20.46 -29.56
CA ASP A 186 7.18 -20.63 -28.53
C ASP A 186 6.57 -21.29 -27.25
N GLU A 187 5.92 -22.45 -27.39
CA GLU A 187 5.52 -23.36 -26.30
C GLU A 187 6.66 -24.32 -25.89
N GLU A 188 7.82 -24.25 -26.56
CA GLU A 188 9.05 -24.97 -26.20
C GLU A 188 9.71 -24.40 -24.93
N GLY A 189 8.99 -24.55 -23.82
CA GLY A 189 9.40 -24.25 -22.46
C GLY A 189 8.38 -24.90 -21.55
N SER A 190 8.70 -26.11 -21.10
CA SER A 190 7.79 -27.04 -20.40
C SER A 190 6.91 -26.37 -19.33
N ASN A 191 5.65 -26.83 -19.27
CA ASN A 191 4.59 -26.14 -18.56
C ASN A 191 4.50 -26.57 -17.08
N ILE A 192 5.58 -26.30 -16.32
CA ILE A 192 5.70 -26.65 -14.89
C ILE A 192 4.45 -26.16 -14.13
N PRO A 193 3.63 -27.06 -13.55
CA PRO A 193 2.30 -26.72 -13.06
C PRO A 193 2.34 -26.11 -11.64
N PHE A 194 2.98 -24.94 -11.49
CA PHE A 194 3.14 -24.28 -10.19
C PHE A 194 1.82 -24.04 -9.44
N GLY A 195 0.68 -23.95 -10.14
CA GLY A 195 -0.65 -23.79 -9.54
C GLY A 195 -1.24 -25.04 -8.86
N GLU A 196 -0.53 -26.17 -8.86
CA GLU A 196 -0.92 -27.37 -8.12
C GLU A 196 -0.73 -27.26 -6.60
N SER A 197 -1.39 -28.15 -5.85
CA SER A 197 -1.16 -28.25 -4.40
C SER A 197 0.27 -28.73 -4.10
N PRO A 198 1.00 -28.11 -3.16
CA PRO A 198 2.38 -28.50 -2.83
C PRO A 198 2.56 -29.95 -2.36
N LEU A 199 1.49 -30.58 -1.86
CA LEU A 199 1.49 -32.01 -1.47
C LEU A 199 1.43 -32.97 -2.67
N LYS A 200 1.05 -32.49 -3.87
CA LYS A 200 1.10 -33.25 -5.12
C LYS A 200 2.35 -32.93 -5.92
N PHE A 201 2.72 -31.65 -5.98
CA PHE A 201 3.90 -31.18 -6.71
C PHE A 201 5.20 -31.75 -6.12
N ARG A 202 5.97 -32.46 -6.95
CA ARG A 202 7.29 -33.03 -6.61
C ARG A 202 8.37 -32.38 -7.48
N PRO A 203 9.22 -31.47 -6.95
CA PRO A 203 10.22 -30.77 -7.75
C PRO A 203 11.21 -31.70 -8.44
N SER A 204 11.51 -32.85 -7.83
CA SER A 204 12.38 -33.88 -8.39
C SER A 204 11.92 -34.41 -9.76
N ASN A 205 10.63 -34.38 -10.10
CA ASN A 205 10.13 -34.77 -11.42
C ASN A 205 10.55 -33.77 -12.53
N TYR A 206 10.76 -32.51 -12.17
CA TYR A 206 11.07 -31.42 -13.10
C TYR A 206 12.58 -31.10 -13.18
N LYS A 207 13.44 -31.96 -12.61
CA LYS A 207 14.90 -31.78 -12.61
C LYS A 207 15.54 -31.84 -13.99
N GLU A 208 14.91 -32.51 -14.95
CA GLU A 208 15.38 -32.51 -16.34
C GLU A 208 14.92 -31.26 -17.09
N GLU A 209 13.67 -30.83 -16.87
CA GLU A 209 13.14 -29.56 -17.40
C GLU A 209 13.95 -28.35 -16.90
N LEU A 210 14.41 -28.36 -15.65
CA LEU A 210 15.32 -27.35 -15.10
C LEU A 210 16.62 -27.20 -15.91
N ARG A 211 17.11 -28.25 -16.58
CA ARG A 211 18.29 -28.16 -17.45
C ARG A 211 18.01 -27.29 -18.67
N ASN A 212 16.77 -27.31 -19.19
CA ASN A 212 16.35 -26.46 -20.31
C ASN A 212 16.24 -24.98 -19.92
N TYR A 213 15.92 -24.69 -18.66
CA TYR A 213 15.94 -23.32 -18.10
C TYR A 213 17.34 -22.86 -17.63
N SER A 214 18.34 -23.73 -17.64
CA SER A 214 19.71 -23.41 -17.22
C SER A 214 20.52 -22.86 -18.38
N THR A 215 21.07 -21.65 -18.21
CA THR A 215 21.77 -20.93 -19.30
C THR A 215 23.21 -21.42 -19.52
N THR A 216 23.74 -22.27 -18.62
CA THR A 216 25.14 -22.73 -18.62
C THR A 216 25.24 -24.03 -17.82
N LYS A 217 26.24 -24.89 -18.11
CA LYS A 217 26.54 -26.13 -17.33
C LYS A 217 26.92 -25.91 -15.84
N GLY A 218 26.73 -24.71 -15.30
CA GLY A 218 27.10 -24.28 -13.94
C GLY A 218 25.99 -23.46 -13.25
N GLY A 219 24.75 -23.95 -13.27
CA GLY A 219 23.71 -23.61 -12.28
C GLY A 219 22.87 -22.33 -12.49
N ASN A 220 23.17 -21.45 -13.45
CA ASN A 220 22.42 -20.20 -13.60
C ASN A 220 21.03 -20.38 -14.25
N LEU A 221 19.97 -20.33 -13.44
CA LEU A 221 18.57 -20.41 -13.88
C LEU A 221 18.08 -19.13 -14.58
N SER A 222 17.25 -19.31 -15.61
CA SER A 222 16.64 -18.23 -16.38
C SER A 222 15.54 -17.49 -15.60
N TYR A 223 15.49 -16.17 -15.78
CA TYR A 223 14.46 -15.28 -15.23
C TYR A 223 13.04 -15.61 -15.74
N SER A 224 12.92 -16.22 -16.91
CA SER A 224 11.65 -16.75 -17.47
C SER A 224 10.88 -17.69 -16.52
N LEU A 225 11.58 -18.43 -15.66
CA LEU A 225 11.00 -19.28 -14.62
C LEU A 225 10.21 -18.46 -13.59
N LEU A 226 10.80 -17.33 -13.16
CA LEU A 226 10.24 -16.43 -12.16
C LEU A 226 9.05 -15.63 -12.74
N THR A 227 9.10 -15.25 -14.01
CA THR A 227 8.00 -14.54 -14.68
C THR A 227 6.80 -15.43 -14.98
N LYS A 228 7.01 -16.72 -15.30
CA LYS A 228 5.93 -17.72 -15.33
C LYS A 228 5.20 -17.82 -13.98
N CYS A 229 5.93 -17.84 -12.87
CA CYS A 229 5.35 -17.80 -11.52
C CYS A 229 4.54 -16.50 -11.28
N PHE A 230 5.10 -15.34 -11.62
CA PHE A 230 4.43 -14.05 -11.46
C PHE A 230 3.18 -13.89 -12.34
N MET A 231 3.13 -14.49 -13.54
CA MET A 231 1.90 -14.57 -14.35
C MET A 231 0.79 -15.33 -13.61
N LEU A 232 1.08 -16.52 -13.10
CA LEU A 232 0.09 -17.36 -12.39
C LEU A 232 -0.42 -16.69 -11.12
N ILE A 233 0.46 -15.98 -10.40
CA ILE A 233 0.10 -15.14 -9.25
C ILE A 233 -0.80 -13.97 -9.68
N SER A 234 -0.44 -13.25 -10.75
CA SER A 234 -1.21 -12.10 -11.25
C SER A 234 -2.58 -12.50 -11.82
N GLY A 235 -2.69 -13.73 -12.33
CA GLY A 235 -3.92 -14.34 -12.84
C GLY A 235 -4.87 -14.88 -11.77
N THR A 236 -4.53 -14.80 -10.47
CA THR A 236 -5.40 -15.32 -9.40
C THR A 236 -5.59 -14.37 -8.22
N SER A 237 -6.83 -14.28 -7.73
CA SER A 237 -7.18 -13.51 -6.52
C SER A 237 -7.00 -14.31 -5.22
N SER A 238 -6.88 -15.64 -5.29
CA SER A 238 -6.83 -16.51 -4.12
C SER A 238 -5.47 -16.48 -3.44
N ARG A 239 -5.39 -15.90 -2.24
CA ARG A 239 -4.18 -15.87 -1.40
C ARG A 239 -3.57 -17.26 -1.18
N ILE A 240 -4.39 -18.31 -1.10
CA ILE A 240 -3.92 -19.69 -0.93
C ILE A 240 -3.17 -20.15 -2.19
N LYS A 241 -3.78 -19.98 -3.37
CA LYS A 241 -3.12 -20.32 -4.65
C LYS A 241 -1.83 -19.53 -4.88
N ILE A 242 -1.79 -18.25 -4.51
CA ILE A 242 -0.57 -17.43 -4.56
C ILE A 242 0.54 -18.01 -3.66
N ILE A 243 0.22 -18.42 -2.42
CA ILE A 243 1.17 -19.07 -1.52
C ILE A 243 1.66 -20.38 -2.13
N ASP A 244 0.75 -21.25 -2.57
CA ASP A 244 1.08 -22.57 -3.11
C ASP A 244 1.96 -22.46 -4.38
N THR A 245 1.70 -21.47 -5.24
CA THR A 245 2.49 -21.18 -6.46
C THR A 245 3.90 -20.71 -6.11
N LEU A 246 4.04 -19.86 -5.07
CA LEU A 246 5.35 -19.46 -4.55
C LEU A 246 6.09 -20.62 -3.86
N VAL A 247 5.39 -21.47 -3.10
CA VAL A 247 5.98 -22.66 -2.46
C VAL A 247 6.56 -23.60 -3.51
N ASN A 248 5.81 -23.89 -4.58
CA ASN A 248 6.27 -24.79 -5.64
C ASN A 248 7.48 -24.23 -6.40
N LEU A 249 7.52 -22.91 -6.66
CA LEU A 249 8.72 -22.25 -7.19
C LEU A 249 9.92 -22.35 -6.22
N LEU A 250 9.74 -21.98 -4.95
CA LEU A 250 10.83 -21.94 -3.97
C LEU A 250 11.41 -23.34 -3.72
N ARG A 251 10.58 -24.38 -3.63
CA ARG A 251 11.01 -25.78 -3.51
C ARG A 251 11.84 -26.25 -4.72
N LEU A 252 11.43 -25.83 -5.92
CA LEU A 252 12.14 -26.10 -7.16
C LEU A 252 13.49 -25.36 -7.26
N LEU A 253 13.61 -24.18 -6.66
CA LEU A 253 14.90 -23.51 -6.47
C LEU A 253 15.77 -24.25 -5.42
N ILE A 254 15.20 -24.62 -4.26
CA ILE A 254 15.89 -25.34 -3.18
C ILE A 254 16.48 -26.69 -3.67
N GLU A 255 15.76 -27.45 -4.49
CA GLU A 255 16.22 -28.73 -5.05
C GLU A 255 17.05 -28.61 -6.36
N GLY A 256 17.13 -27.42 -6.96
CA GLY A 256 17.65 -27.22 -8.33
C GLY A 256 18.87 -26.28 -8.42
N ASP A 257 18.79 -25.10 -7.82
CA ASP A 257 19.91 -24.17 -7.61
C ASP A 257 19.66 -23.30 -6.36
N PRO A 258 20.25 -23.67 -5.21
CA PRO A 258 20.18 -22.88 -3.99
C PRO A 258 20.76 -21.45 -4.13
N ASN A 259 21.66 -21.20 -5.09
CA ASN A 259 22.30 -19.89 -5.23
C ASN A 259 21.35 -18.83 -5.81
N SER A 260 20.47 -19.22 -6.74
CA SER A 260 19.39 -18.35 -7.24
C SER A 260 18.31 -18.07 -6.22
N LEU A 261 18.22 -18.80 -5.10
CA LEU A 261 17.14 -18.65 -4.11
C LEU A 261 17.12 -17.27 -3.45
N ILE A 262 18.27 -16.75 -3.00
CA ILE A 262 18.37 -15.41 -2.37
C ILE A 262 17.99 -14.30 -3.37
N PRO A 263 18.59 -14.23 -4.58
CA PRO A 263 18.14 -13.35 -5.66
C PRO A 263 16.64 -13.47 -5.99
N ALA A 264 16.10 -14.70 -6.06
CA ALA A 264 14.68 -14.93 -6.34
C ALA A 264 13.77 -14.39 -5.23
N VAL A 265 14.16 -14.49 -3.96
CA VAL A 265 13.40 -13.94 -2.81
C VAL A 265 13.42 -12.40 -2.81
N TRP A 266 14.57 -11.78 -3.07
CA TRP A 266 14.66 -10.32 -3.21
C TRP A 266 13.82 -9.80 -4.37
N LEU A 267 14.00 -10.38 -5.58
CA LEU A 267 13.17 -10.08 -6.74
C LEU A 267 11.68 -10.32 -6.42
N ALA A 268 11.30 -11.47 -5.89
CA ALA A 268 9.89 -11.75 -5.56
C ALA A 268 9.33 -10.90 -4.41
N THR A 269 10.11 -10.06 -3.72
CA THR A 269 9.62 -9.12 -2.70
C THR A 269 9.72 -7.65 -3.09
N ASN A 270 10.22 -7.33 -4.30
CA ASN A 270 10.47 -5.96 -4.78
C ASN A 270 11.35 -5.13 -3.81
N ALA A 271 12.40 -5.78 -3.32
CA ALA A 271 13.48 -5.15 -2.57
C ALA A 271 14.81 -5.74 -3.06
N ILE A 272 15.90 -4.99 -2.88
CA ILE A 272 17.26 -5.41 -3.27
C ILE A 272 18.22 -5.53 -2.09
N SER A 273 17.82 -5.01 -0.93
CA SER A 273 18.57 -4.97 0.31
C SER A 273 17.62 -4.77 1.50
N PRO A 274 18.06 -5.02 2.74
CA PRO A 274 17.32 -4.60 3.94
C PRO A 274 17.16 -3.07 3.99
N PRO A 275 16.08 -2.51 4.59
CA PRO A 275 15.81 -1.06 4.52
C PRO A 275 16.84 -0.18 5.26
N TYR A 276 17.61 -0.75 6.19
CA TYR A 276 18.69 -0.07 6.90
C TYR A 276 19.96 0.10 6.05
N GLN A 277 20.03 -0.57 4.89
CA GLN A 277 21.05 -0.32 3.88
C GLN A 277 20.47 0.65 2.84
N SER A 278 20.96 1.90 2.80
CA SER A 278 20.47 2.99 1.94
C SER A 278 20.84 2.84 0.45
N LEU A 279 20.35 1.75 -0.13
CA LEU A 279 20.46 1.36 -1.54
C LEU A 279 19.12 1.59 -2.24
N GLU A 280 18.94 2.79 -2.79
CA GLU A 280 17.78 3.13 -3.63
C GLU A 280 18.16 3.01 -5.11
N ILE A 281 17.34 2.32 -5.90
CA ILE A 281 17.54 2.18 -7.34
C ILE A 281 17.59 3.56 -8.03
N GLY A 282 16.78 4.53 -7.55
CA GLY A 282 16.83 5.92 -8.00
C GLY A 282 16.36 6.13 -9.45
N LEU A 283 15.37 5.35 -9.91
CA LEU A 283 14.78 5.46 -11.24
C LEU A 283 13.38 6.07 -11.15
N GLY A 284 13.22 7.31 -11.62
CA GLY A 284 11.93 7.97 -11.77
C GLY A 284 11.16 7.51 -13.01
N GLY A 285 9.86 7.79 -13.06
CA GLY A 285 8.99 7.46 -14.19
C GLY A 285 9.42 8.09 -15.52
N SER A 286 10.16 9.21 -15.48
CA SER A 286 10.79 9.86 -16.63
C SER A 286 11.92 9.02 -17.25
N ALA A 287 12.77 8.38 -16.43
CA ALA A 287 13.84 7.49 -16.89
C ALA A 287 13.28 6.18 -17.48
N ILE A 288 12.25 5.61 -16.85
CA ILE A 288 11.52 4.46 -17.40
C ILE A 288 10.87 4.85 -18.74
N SER A 289 10.23 6.02 -18.80
CA SER A 289 9.63 6.53 -20.06
C SER A 289 10.67 6.92 -21.11
N LYS A 290 11.94 7.16 -20.75
CA LYS A 290 13.05 7.26 -21.71
C LYS A 290 13.44 5.87 -22.23
N ALA A 291 13.56 4.88 -21.34
CA ALA A 291 13.88 3.50 -21.72
C ALA A 291 12.85 2.90 -22.68
N LEU A 292 11.55 3.06 -22.39
CA LEU A 292 10.46 2.56 -23.23
C LEU A 292 10.47 3.17 -24.65
N ARG A 293 10.90 4.43 -24.80
CA ARG A 293 11.05 5.07 -26.12
C ARG A 293 12.30 4.58 -26.83
N ASN A 294 13.45 4.57 -26.13
CA ASN A 294 14.74 4.11 -26.65
C ASN A 294 14.68 2.66 -27.16
N VAL A 295 14.12 1.74 -26.37
CA VAL A 295 14.18 0.30 -26.61
C VAL A 295 13.07 -0.20 -27.55
N TYR A 296 11.88 0.40 -27.48
CA TYR A 296 10.72 -0.04 -28.29
C TYR A 296 10.36 0.89 -29.45
N GLY A 297 11.10 1.98 -29.67
CA GLY A 297 10.87 2.92 -30.77
C GLY A 297 9.54 3.67 -30.67
N LEU A 298 9.06 3.95 -29.46
CA LEU A 298 7.75 4.57 -29.23
C LEU A 298 7.81 6.10 -29.26
N ASP A 299 6.86 6.74 -29.95
CA ASP A 299 6.63 8.19 -29.83
C ASP A 299 6.10 8.56 -28.44
N ALA A 300 6.33 9.81 -28.02
CA ALA A 300 5.75 10.33 -26.78
C ALA A 300 4.21 10.29 -26.75
N LYS A 301 3.54 10.56 -27.89
CA LYS A 301 2.08 10.47 -28.03
C LYS A 301 1.60 9.02 -27.89
N SER A 302 2.21 8.11 -28.64
CA SER A 302 1.95 6.67 -28.61
C SER A 302 2.15 6.07 -27.20
N LEU A 303 3.21 6.50 -26.50
CA LEU A 303 3.48 6.12 -25.11
C LEU A 303 2.42 6.66 -24.13
N LYS A 304 1.99 7.92 -24.26
CA LYS A 304 0.92 8.48 -23.40
C LYS A 304 -0.41 7.74 -23.59
N THR A 305 -0.76 7.37 -24.82
CA THR A 305 -1.96 6.55 -25.11
C THR A 305 -1.86 5.15 -24.50
N LEU A 306 -0.68 4.50 -24.56
CA LEU A 306 -0.46 3.22 -23.90
C LEU A 306 -0.57 3.33 -22.37
N TYR A 307 0.01 4.36 -21.76
CA TYR A 307 -0.13 4.60 -20.32
C TYR A 307 -1.58 4.84 -19.89
N LYS A 308 -2.38 5.62 -20.65
CA LYS A 308 -3.81 5.79 -20.37
C LYS A 308 -4.60 4.47 -20.48
N LYS A 309 -4.22 3.57 -21.40
CA LYS A 309 -4.87 2.26 -21.56
C LYS A 309 -4.51 1.25 -20.46
N CYS A 310 -3.24 1.23 -20.03
CA CYS A 310 -2.69 0.20 -19.15
C CYS A 310 -2.62 0.62 -17.67
N GLY A 311 -2.27 1.88 -17.39
CA GLY A 311 -2.09 2.41 -16.03
C GLY A 311 -0.91 1.82 -15.22
N ASP A 312 0.02 1.14 -15.90
CA ASP A 312 1.22 0.51 -15.32
C ASP A 312 2.35 0.42 -16.36
N ALA A 313 3.60 0.68 -15.95
CA ALA A 313 4.75 0.73 -16.87
C ALA A 313 5.19 -0.65 -17.41
N GLY A 314 5.03 -1.71 -16.63
CA GLY A 314 5.30 -3.08 -17.09
C GLY A 314 4.26 -3.56 -18.10
N ASP A 315 2.98 -3.24 -17.88
CA ASP A 315 1.91 -3.56 -18.83
C ASP A 315 2.05 -2.79 -20.15
N VAL A 316 2.58 -1.55 -20.11
CA VAL A 316 3.02 -0.81 -21.30
C VAL A 316 4.19 -1.50 -22.01
N ALA A 317 5.22 -1.95 -21.27
CA ALA A 317 6.36 -2.68 -21.85
C ALA A 317 5.96 -4.01 -22.49
N PHE A 318 5.00 -4.73 -21.90
CA PHE A 318 4.40 -5.93 -22.46
C PHE A 318 3.76 -5.66 -23.84
N GLU A 319 2.84 -4.69 -23.91
CA GLU A 319 2.15 -4.33 -25.16
C GLU A 319 3.11 -3.73 -26.21
N ALA A 320 4.20 -3.10 -25.78
CA ALA A 320 5.26 -2.60 -26.67
C ALA A 320 6.11 -3.74 -27.26
N LYS A 321 6.66 -4.63 -26.42
CA LYS A 321 7.45 -5.79 -26.87
C LYS A 321 6.65 -6.72 -27.77
N LYS A 322 5.35 -6.88 -27.50
CA LYS A 322 4.40 -7.65 -28.33
C LYS A 322 4.19 -7.08 -29.74
N ARG A 323 4.46 -5.79 -29.97
CA ARG A 323 4.48 -5.14 -31.29
C ARG A 323 5.85 -5.26 -31.97
N GLN A 324 6.92 -5.21 -31.19
CA GLN A 324 8.32 -5.34 -31.64
C GLN A 324 8.72 -6.78 -32.05
N LYS A 325 7.83 -7.54 -32.69
CA LYS A 325 8.00 -8.99 -32.92
C LYS A 325 9.10 -9.39 -33.92
N PHE A 326 9.83 -8.44 -34.49
CA PHE A 326 10.92 -8.72 -35.43
C PHE A 326 12.28 -8.29 -34.84
N THR A 327 13.14 -9.27 -34.57
CA THR A 327 14.54 -9.05 -34.15
C THR A 327 15.38 -10.19 -34.69
N LEU A 328 16.29 -9.92 -35.63
CA LEU A 328 17.00 -10.97 -36.39
C LEU A 328 17.90 -11.89 -35.53
N LYS A 329 18.19 -11.53 -34.27
CA LYS A 329 19.04 -12.29 -33.36
C LYS A 329 18.38 -12.36 -31.97
N LYS A 330 17.89 -13.54 -31.56
CA LYS A 330 17.37 -13.74 -30.19
C LYS A 330 18.52 -13.44 -29.18
N PRO A 331 18.33 -12.56 -28.17
CA PRO A 331 19.39 -12.20 -27.23
C PRO A 331 19.75 -13.35 -26.28
N LYS A 332 20.84 -13.19 -25.49
CA LYS A 332 21.14 -14.09 -24.36
C LYS A 332 19.97 -14.03 -23.35
N PRO A 333 19.50 -15.15 -22.78
CA PRO A 333 18.39 -15.09 -21.84
C PRO A 333 18.83 -14.43 -20.53
N LEU A 334 17.93 -13.66 -19.93
CA LEU A 334 18.11 -13.11 -18.58
C LEU A 334 18.17 -14.26 -17.56
N THR A 335 19.07 -14.14 -16.58
CA THR A 335 19.18 -15.07 -15.44
C THR A 335 18.73 -14.39 -14.15
N ILE A 336 18.21 -15.17 -13.19
CA ILE A 336 17.71 -14.61 -11.91
C ILE A 336 18.81 -13.84 -11.18
N ILE A 337 20.00 -14.43 -11.09
CA ILE A 337 21.21 -13.81 -10.49
C ILE A 337 21.63 -12.55 -11.27
N GLY A 338 21.65 -12.59 -12.61
CA GLY A 338 22.09 -11.46 -13.44
C GLY A 338 21.15 -10.25 -13.43
N VAL A 339 19.83 -10.49 -13.34
CA VAL A 339 18.84 -9.41 -13.14
C VAL A 339 19.03 -8.79 -11.76
N TYR A 340 19.10 -9.60 -10.69
CA TYR A 340 19.34 -9.09 -9.33
C TYR A 340 20.64 -8.29 -9.22
N GLN A 341 21.76 -8.81 -9.74
CA GLN A 341 23.05 -8.10 -9.78
C GLN A 341 22.96 -6.77 -10.56
N SER A 342 22.21 -6.73 -11.67
CA SER A 342 21.98 -5.49 -12.42
C SER A 342 21.18 -4.46 -11.61
N LEU A 343 20.17 -4.89 -10.82
CA LEU A 343 19.42 -4.01 -9.93
C LEU A 343 20.26 -3.50 -8.74
N VAL A 344 21.17 -4.33 -8.21
CA VAL A 344 22.13 -3.92 -7.17
C VAL A 344 23.13 -2.89 -7.73
N GLN A 345 23.68 -3.12 -8.93
CA GLN A 345 24.54 -2.15 -9.63
C GLN A 345 23.82 -0.81 -9.86
N LEU A 346 22.53 -0.84 -10.23
CA LEU A 346 21.69 0.36 -10.39
C LEU A 346 21.57 1.18 -9.09
N ALA A 347 21.49 0.54 -7.92
CA ALA A 347 21.35 1.22 -6.64
C ALA A 347 22.69 1.65 -6.02
N MET A 348 23.78 0.96 -6.33
CA MET A 348 25.15 1.36 -5.94
C MET A 348 25.65 2.57 -6.76
N ALA A 349 25.21 2.72 -8.01
CA ALA A 349 25.60 3.85 -8.85
C ALA A 349 25.10 5.20 -8.30
N LYS A 350 26.03 6.07 -7.93
CA LYS A 350 25.84 7.43 -7.37
C LYS A 350 26.87 8.39 -7.99
N GLY A 351 26.65 9.70 -7.89
CA GLY A 351 27.56 10.74 -8.41
C GLY A 351 27.29 11.15 -9.88
N ASN A 352 28.15 12.01 -10.42
CA ASN A 352 28.00 12.56 -11.78
C ASN A 352 28.05 11.46 -12.85
N GLY A 353 27.22 11.57 -13.89
CA GLY A 353 27.07 10.53 -14.93
C GLY A 353 26.27 9.28 -14.51
N SER A 354 25.98 9.08 -13.20
CA SER A 354 25.26 7.89 -12.73
C SER A 354 23.90 7.69 -13.40
N ASN A 355 23.16 8.76 -13.68
CA ASN A 355 21.87 8.68 -14.38
C ASN A 355 21.96 8.09 -15.79
N GLU A 356 23.04 8.35 -16.54
CA GLU A 356 23.27 7.70 -17.83
C GLU A 356 23.65 6.24 -17.69
N PHE A 357 24.54 5.92 -16.74
CA PHE A 357 24.92 4.55 -16.44
C PHE A 357 23.69 3.71 -16.05
N LYS A 358 22.80 4.29 -15.23
CA LYS A 358 21.50 3.68 -14.89
C LYS A 358 20.61 3.48 -16.11
N GLN A 359 20.47 4.49 -16.97
CA GLN A 359 19.73 4.36 -18.22
C GLN A 359 20.26 3.21 -19.09
N ARG A 360 21.59 3.11 -19.26
CA ARG A 360 22.23 2.05 -20.08
C ARG A 360 21.96 0.64 -19.53
N ILE A 361 21.89 0.45 -18.21
CA ILE A 361 21.53 -0.86 -17.61
C ILE A 361 20.04 -1.18 -17.82
N VAL A 362 19.13 -0.22 -17.66
CA VAL A 362 17.69 -0.44 -17.91
C VAL A 362 17.44 -0.75 -19.38
N ASP A 363 18.05 0.02 -20.28
CA ASP A 363 17.94 -0.18 -21.73
C ASP A 363 18.46 -1.57 -22.13
N ARG A 364 19.60 -2.02 -21.57
CA ARG A 364 20.12 -3.39 -21.72
C ARG A 364 19.13 -4.46 -21.25
N LEU A 365 18.57 -4.33 -20.04
CA LEU A 365 17.65 -5.34 -19.49
C LEU A 365 16.37 -5.50 -20.33
N LEU A 366 15.82 -4.40 -20.86
CA LEU A 366 14.63 -4.42 -21.73
C LEU A 366 14.93 -4.94 -23.16
N GLN A 367 16.16 -4.76 -23.64
CA GLN A 367 16.65 -5.36 -24.88
C GLN A 367 16.86 -6.87 -24.73
N GLU A 368 17.54 -7.31 -23.67
CA GLU A 368 17.88 -8.71 -23.38
C GLU A 368 16.66 -9.57 -23.01
N ALA A 369 15.58 -8.96 -22.48
CA ALA A 369 14.31 -9.63 -22.30
C ALA A 369 13.82 -10.26 -23.62
N ARG A 370 13.68 -11.59 -23.63
CA ARG A 370 13.16 -12.37 -24.77
C ARG A 370 11.64 -12.31 -24.81
N GLY A 371 11.01 -12.47 -23.65
CA GLY A 371 9.56 -12.45 -23.50
C GLY A 371 8.97 -11.04 -23.32
N ALA A 372 7.74 -10.85 -23.78
CA ALA A 372 6.92 -9.70 -23.40
C ALA A 372 6.66 -9.68 -21.87
N GLU A 373 6.46 -10.86 -21.26
CA GLU A 373 6.33 -10.99 -19.80
C GLU A 373 7.65 -10.74 -19.06
N GLU A 374 8.81 -11.05 -19.65
CA GLU A 374 10.10 -10.63 -19.07
C GLU A 374 10.23 -9.10 -19.06
N SER A 375 9.86 -8.46 -20.17
CA SER A 375 9.82 -6.98 -20.26
C SER A 375 8.84 -6.37 -19.24
N ARG A 376 7.73 -7.06 -18.97
CA ARG A 376 6.73 -6.67 -17.97
C ARG A 376 7.29 -6.72 -16.55
N TYR A 377 7.75 -7.89 -16.11
CA TYR A 377 8.13 -8.11 -14.72
C TYR A 377 9.50 -7.50 -14.36
N VAL A 378 10.37 -7.18 -15.34
CA VAL A 378 11.56 -6.34 -15.09
C VAL A 378 11.18 -4.95 -14.56
N LEU A 379 10.04 -4.39 -14.98
CA LEU A 379 9.53 -3.10 -14.49
C LEU A 379 8.48 -3.22 -13.38
N ARG A 380 7.78 -4.37 -13.31
CA ARG A 380 6.67 -4.62 -12.39
C ARG A 380 6.98 -5.80 -11.47
N ILE A 381 7.66 -5.51 -10.36
CA ILE A 381 8.13 -6.53 -9.41
C ILE A 381 7.24 -6.55 -8.14
N GLY A 382 7.04 -7.73 -7.54
CA GLY A 382 6.70 -7.85 -6.10
C GLY A 382 5.48 -8.68 -5.69
N ALA A 383 5.73 -9.66 -4.83
CA ALA A 383 4.74 -10.27 -3.95
C ALA A 383 4.84 -9.67 -2.53
N VAL A 384 3.76 -9.74 -1.76
CA VAL A 384 3.71 -9.20 -0.38
C VAL A 384 4.67 -9.97 0.54
N ARG A 385 5.58 -9.26 1.24
CA ARG A 385 6.54 -9.79 2.25
C ARG A 385 5.99 -10.95 3.10
N THR A 386 4.84 -10.75 3.76
CA THR A 386 4.27 -11.78 4.64
C THR A 386 3.89 -13.06 3.88
N THR A 387 3.51 -12.95 2.62
CA THR A 387 3.25 -14.10 1.73
C THR A 387 4.55 -14.83 1.38
N MET A 388 5.66 -14.09 1.16
CA MET A 388 6.98 -14.68 0.92
C MET A 388 7.50 -15.44 2.14
N LEU A 389 7.43 -14.87 3.34
CA LEU A 389 7.83 -15.55 4.59
C LEU A 389 7.04 -16.84 4.83
N ILE A 390 5.74 -16.83 4.50
CA ILE A 390 4.89 -18.02 4.56
C ILE A 390 5.30 -19.06 3.51
N ALA A 391 5.57 -18.64 2.27
CA ALA A 391 5.98 -19.54 1.21
C ALA A 391 7.37 -20.16 1.47
N LEU A 392 8.33 -19.39 1.99
CA LEU A 392 9.63 -19.88 2.46
C LEU A 392 9.46 -20.93 3.56
N SER A 393 8.70 -20.61 4.61
CA SER A 393 8.45 -21.53 5.72
C SER A 393 7.85 -22.85 5.25
N ARG A 394 6.84 -22.83 4.38
CA ARG A 394 6.21 -24.04 3.82
C ARG A 394 7.13 -24.78 2.85
N ALA A 395 7.98 -24.08 2.10
CA ALA A 395 8.95 -24.70 1.18
C ALA A 395 10.03 -25.49 1.95
N PHE A 396 10.62 -24.89 2.98
CA PHE A 396 11.64 -25.54 3.84
C PHE A 396 11.07 -26.63 4.76
N GLN A 397 9.75 -26.72 4.92
CA GLN A 397 9.06 -27.86 5.55
C GLN A 397 8.72 -29.01 4.56
N LEU A 398 8.96 -28.83 3.25
CA LEU A 398 8.55 -29.77 2.18
C LEU A 398 9.68 -30.20 1.22
N SER A 399 10.80 -29.48 1.19
CA SER A 399 12.00 -29.78 0.39
C SER A 399 13.26 -29.31 1.14
N CYS A 400 14.39 -29.97 0.88
CA CYS A 400 15.69 -29.72 1.51
C CYS A 400 16.79 -29.60 0.43
N PRO A 401 17.84 -28.79 0.62
CA PRO A 401 18.97 -28.71 -0.33
C PRO A 401 19.71 -30.04 -0.49
N THR A 402 20.26 -30.29 -1.67
CA THR A 402 21.11 -31.46 -1.95
C THR A 402 22.40 -31.40 -1.14
N GLY A 403 22.54 -32.25 -0.12
CA GLY A 403 23.75 -32.36 0.73
C GLY A 403 23.53 -31.98 2.20
N VAL A 404 22.36 -31.44 2.56
CA VAL A 404 21.93 -31.24 3.95
C VAL A 404 20.74 -32.16 4.22
N ASN A 405 20.61 -32.65 5.46
CA ASN A 405 19.45 -33.42 5.91
C ASN A 405 18.96 -32.87 7.27
N PHE A 406 17.84 -32.15 7.27
CA PHE A 406 17.06 -31.86 8.47
C PHE A 406 15.75 -32.68 8.46
N HIS A 407 15.09 -32.81 9.62
CA HIS A 407 13.95 -33.72 9.79
C HIS A 407 12.69 -33.25 9.03
N LEU A 408 12.58 -33.64 7.76
CA LEU A 408 11.35 -33.52 6.98
C LEU A 408 10.34 -34.62 7.38
N LYS A 409 9.07 -34.25 7.55
CA LYS A 409 7.95 -35.21 7.54
C LYS A 409 7.69 -35.66 6.10
N SER A 410 7.36 -36.92 5.87
CA SER A 410 7.10 -37.37 4.50
C SER A 410 5.81 -36.74 3.94
N SER A 411 5.78 -36.59 2.62
CA SER A 411 4.57 -36.15 1.91
C SER A 411 3.37 -37.09 2.10
N GLN A 412 3.61 -38.34 2.57
CA GLN A 412 2.56 -39.31 2.88
C GLN A 412 2.00 -39.06 4.28
N GLU A 413 2.83 -38.91 5.32
CA GLU A 413 2.40 -38.52 6.68
C GLU A 413 1.54 -37.25 6.66
N LEU A 414 2.02 -36.21 5.95
CA LEU A 414 1.31 -34.94 5.82
C LEU A 414 -0.04 -35.10 5.11
N SER A 415 -0.18 -36.07 4.20
CA SER A 415 -1.44 -36.36 3.53
C SER A 415 -2.42 -37.19 4.38
N SER A 416 -1.92 -37.98 5.34
CA SER A 416 -2.74 -38.76 6.27
C SER A 416 -3.21 -37.97 7.50
N MET A 417 -2.61 -36.81 7.78
CA MET A 417 -3.01 -35.97 8.91
C MET A 417 -4.38 -35.32 8.74
N SER A 418 -5.06 -35.05 9.86
CA SER A 418 -6.29 -34.27 9.85
C SER A 418 -6.03 -32.84 9.35
N LYS A 419 -7.04 -32.22 8.72
CA LYS A 419 -6.96 -30.84 8.21
C LYS A 419 -6.60 -29.82 9.30
N GLU A 420 -6.98 -30.08 10.55
CA GLU A 420 -6.69 -29.22 11.70
C GLU A 420 -5.23 -29.37 12.16
N THR A 421 -4.73 -30.60 12.30
CA THR A 421 -3.33 -30.89 12.65
C THR A 421 -2.35 -30.40 11.58
N LEU A 422 -2.75 -30.51 10.30
CA LEU A 422 -1.98 -29.95 9.19
C LEU A 422 -1.97 -28.41 9.21
N ALA A 423 -3.09 -27.77 9.58
CA ALA A 423 -3.15 -26.31 9.70
C ALA A 423 -2.32 -25.78 10.88
N THR A 424 -2.30 -26.45 12.03
CA THR A 424 -1.44 -26.05 13.16
C THR A 424 0.04 -26.28 12.85
N PHE A 425 0.41 -27.39 12.19
CA PHE A 425 1.78 -27.63 11.74
C PHE A 425 2.30 -26.49 10.86
N TRP A 426 1.56 -26.09 9.82
CA TRP A 426 1.95 -24.93 9.00
C TRP A 426 1.99 -23.64 9.82
N SER A 427 1.01 -23.39 10.70
CA SER A 427 0.95 -22.15 11.48
C SER A 427 2.18 -21.99 12.39
N ASN A 428 2.60 -23.06 13.06
CA ASN A 428 3.75 -23.04 13.96
C ASN A 428 5.04 -22.72 13.20
N GLY A 429 5.33 -23.47 12.12
CA GLY A 429 6.52 -23.21 11.29
C GLY A 429 6.48 -21.84 10.59
N GLU A 430 5.29 -21.37 10.21
CA GLU A 430 5.10 -20.02 9.67
C GLU A 430 5.40 -18.93 10.70
N GLU A 431 4.99 -19.10 11.95
CA GLU A 431 5.26 -18.17 13.05
C GLU A 431 6.73 -18.14 13.44
N LEU A 432 7.38 -19.31 13.50
CA LEU A 432 8.82 -19.49 13.72
C LEU A 432 9.64 -18.59 12.76
N VAL A 433 9.37 -18.70 11.45
CA VAL A 433 10.07 -17.93 10.40
C VAL A 433 9.71 -16.44 10.44
N LYS A 434 8.44 -16.08 10.74
CA LYS A 434 8.03 -14.67 10.91
C LYS A 434 8.74 -14.03 12.10
N SER A 435 8.85 -14.72 13.23
CA SER A 435 9.54 -14.27 14.44
C SER A 435 11.03 -14.04 14.18
N CYS A 436 11.70 -15.00 13.55
CA CYS A 436 13.12 -14.88 13.17
C CYS A 436 13.37 -13.66 12.27
N PHE A 437 12.55 -13.45 11.23
CA PHE A 437 12.68 -12.27 10.36
C PHE A 437 12.28 -10.96 11.05
N ALA A 438 11.40 -10.99 12.05
CA ALA A 438 11.01 -9.79 12.78
C ALA A 438 12.08 -9.38 13.82
N LYS A 439 12.83 -10.34 14.37
CA LYS A 439 14.06 -10.13 15.16
C LYS A 439 15.24 -9.68 14.28
N GLN A 440 15.40 -10.25 13.08
CA GLN A 440 16.48 -9.91 12.13
C GLN A 440 15.95 -9.78 10.68
N PRO A 441 15.54 -8.58 10.23
CA PRO A 441 14.82 -8.39 8.96
C PRO A 441 15.73 -8.33 7.72
N ASN A 442 16.40 -9.45 7.43
CA ASN A 442 17.30 -9.63 6.29
C ASN A 442 17.12 -11.01 5.64
N TYR A 443 16.79 -11.06 4.35
CA TYR A 443 16.59 -12.34 3.65
C TYR A 443 17.91 -13.10 3.42
N ASN A 444 19.06 -12.43 3.31
CA ASN A 444 20.34 -13.12 3.13
C ASN A 444 20.62 -14.04 4.34
N GLU A 445 20.53 -13.46 5.54
CA GLU A 445 20.76 -14.15 6.81
C GLU A 445 19.70 -15.25 7.03
N LEU A 446 18.41 -14.90 6.91
CA LEU A 446 17.32 -15.88 7.11
C LEU A 446 17.42 -17.07 6.15
N VAL A 447 17.61 -16.82 4.84
CA VAL A 447 17.68 -17.91 3.85
C VAL A 447 18.95 -18.73 4.03
N THR A 448 20.08 -18.12 4.42
CA THR A 448 21.32 -18.86 4.73
C THR A 448 21.12 -19.79 5.94
N HIS A 449 20.48 -19.33 7.01
CA HIS A 449 20.17 -20.21 8.15
C HIS A 449 19.14 -21.30 7.80
N LEU A 450 18.10 -20.98 7.01
CA LEU A 450 17.12 -21.97 6.53
C LEU A 450 17.76 -23.05 5.63
N LEU A 451 18.71 -22.69 4.78
CA LEU A 451 19.49 -23.65 3.97
C LEU A 451 20.37 -24.58 4.81
N GLN A 452 20.76 -24.16 6.02
CA GLN A 452 21.62 -24.94 6.93
C GLN A 452 20.83 -25.85 7.90
N VAL A 453 19.65 -25.43 8.39
CA VAL A 453 18.94 -26.12 9.49
C VAL A 453 17.44 -26.31 9.26
N GLY A 454 16.87 -25.76 8.18
CA GLY A 454 15.43 -25.81 7.92
C GLY A 454 14.62 -25.00 8.95
N VAL A 455 13.35 -25.40 9.14
CA VAL A 455 12.42 -24.75 10.08
C VAL A 455 12.40 -25.54 11.40
N CYS A 456 13.18 -25.08 12.37
CA CYS A 456 13.34 -25.69 13.70
C CYS A 456 13.62 -24.62 14.77
N ASP A 457 13.57 -24.97 16.05
CA ASP A 457 13.82 -24.00 17.14
C ASP A 457 15.26 -23.47 17.18
N GLU A 458 16.23 -24.23 16.63
CA GLU A 458 17.60 -23.77 16.44
C GLU A 458 17.69 -22.54 15.50
N LEU A 459 16.71 -22.35 14.60
CA LEU A 459 16.61 -21.16 13.77
C LEU A 459 16.44 -19.90 14.62
N ILE A 460 15.74 -19.96 15.75
CA ILE A 460 15.62 -18.86 16.73
C ILE A 460 16.97 -18.65 17.42
N ALA A 461 17.66 -19.74 17.77
CA ALA A 461 18.97 -19.70 18.42
C ALA A 461 20.08 -19.13 17.50
N ARG A 462 19.92 -19.18 16.17
CA ARG A 462 20.78 -18.50 15.18
C ARG A 462 20.31 -17.08 14.85
N CYS A 463 19.00 -16.85 14.66
CA CYS A 463 18.40 -15.55 14.37
C CYS A 463 18.18 -14.69 15.63
N ARG A 464 19.25 -14.49 16.40
CA ARG A 464 19.24 -13.64 17.61
C ARG A 464 19.17 -12.14 17.26
N LEU A 465 18.82 -11.34 18.26
CA LEU A 465 19.03 -9.88 18.20
C LEU A 465 20.52 -9.59 18.02
N LYS A 466 20.82 -8.68 17.07
CA LYS A 466 22.16 -8.15 16.82
C LYS A 466 22.08 -6.62 16.93
N LEU A 467 22.98 -6.00 17.68
CA LEU A 467 23.07 -4.53 17.74
C LEU A 467 23.34 -3.97 16.33
N HIS A 468 22.86 -2.76 16.06
CA HIS A 468 22.91 -2.08 14.76
C HIS A 468 22.14 -2.79 13.62
N ILE A 469 21.35 -3.83 13.92
CA ILE A 469 20.35 -4.39 13.01
C ILE A 469 18.97 -4.17 13.62
N PRO A 470 18.10 -3.33 13.02
CA PRO A 470 16.86 -2.93 13.66
C PRO A 470 15.81 -4.05 13.70
N ILE A 471 15.15 -4.13 14.84
CA ILE A 471 14.02 -5.02 15.14
C ILE A 471 12.77 -4.42 14.52
N LEU A 472 11.82 -5.23 14.04
CA LEU A 472 10.54 -4.68 13.60
C LEU A 472 9.71 -4.13 14.78
N PRO A 473 9.18 -2.89 14.68
CA PRO A 473 8.37 -2.30 15.73
C PRO A 473 7.06 -3.07 16.00
N MET A 474 6.75 -3.31 17.27
CA MET A 474 5.43 -3.77 17.72
C MET A 474 4.35 -2.73 17.41
N LEU A 475 3.17 -3.18 16.98
CA LEU A 475 2.11 -2.34 16.40
C LEU A 475 0.83 -2.34 17.25
N GLY A 476 0.35 -1.16 17.63
CA GLY A 476 -0.95 -1.00 18.30
C GLY A 476 -2.16 -1.17 17.37
N ASN A 477 -3.18 -1.91 17.81
CA ASN A 477 -4.51 -1.97 17.20
C ASN A 477 -5.27 -0.64 17.40
N VAL A 478 -6.20 -0.33 16.49
CA VAL A 478 -7.07 0.84 16.62
C VAL A 478 -8.24 0.51 17.54
N THR A 479 -8.52 1.40 18.48
CA THR A 479 -9.73 1.43 19.31
C THR A 479 -10.40 2.79 19.14
N ARG A 480 -11.74 2.83 19.13
CA ARG A 480 -12.51 4.06 18.85
C ARG A 480 -13.05 4.76 20.09
N ASP A 481 -13.35 3.98 21.11
CA ASP A 481 -14.00 4.39 22.36
C ASP A 481 -13.16 3.87 23.53
N ILE A 482 -13.16 4.57 24.66
CA ILE A 482 -12.43 4.16 25.86
C ILE A 482 -13.13 2.96 26.52
N THR A 483 -14.46 2.85 26.48
CA THR A 483 -15.19 1.64 26.92
C THR A 483 -14.70 0.38 26.19
N ASP A 484 -14.45 0.55 24.89
CA ASP A 484 -13.93 -0.46 23.95
C ASP A 484 -12.44 -0.82 24.20
N VAL A 485 -11.76 -0.18 25.16
CA VAL A 485 -10.44 -0.58 25.73
C VAL A 485 -10.65 -1.62 26.83
N PHE A 486 -11.43 -1.30 27.87
CA PHE A 486 -11.67 -2.16 29.03
C PHE A 486 -12.29 -3.51 28.59
N LEU A 487 -13.23 -3.47 27.64
CA LEU A 487 -13.83 -4.65 27.01
C LEU A 487 -12.82 -5.56 26.26
N LYS A 488 -11.70 -5.00 25.77
CA LYS A 488 -10.66 -5.76 25.03
C LYS A 488 -9.55 -6.31 25.92
N LEU A 489 -9.29 -5.65 27.05
CA LEU A 489 -8.25 -6.05 28.01
C LEU A 489 -8.77 -7.01 29.09
N GLU A 490 -10.08 -7.24 29.16
CA GLU A 490 -10.74 -8.20 30.05
C GLU A 490 -10.36 -8.02 31.54
N GLY A 491 -10.30 -6.75 32.00
CA GLY A 491 -10.00 -6.37 33.38
C GLY A 491 -8.53 -6.51 33.83
N GLN A 492 -7.59 -6.79 32.93
CA GLN A 492 -6.17 -6.90 33.29
C GLN A 492 -5.50 -5.52 33.43
N PRO A 493 -4.55 -5.34 34.36
CA PRO A 493 -3.86 -4.08 34.58
C PRO A 493 -3.12 -3.59 33.33
N PHE A 494 -3.23 -2.29 33.06
CA PHE A 494 -2.65 -1.66 31.87
C PHE A 494 -2.11 -0.27 32.17
N SER A 495 -1.23 0.24 31.30
CA SER A 495 -0.76 1.62 31.33
C SER A 495 -1.33 2.39 30.14
N CYS A 496 -1.71 3.64 30.38
CA CYS A 496 -2.00 4.62 29.34
C CYS A 496 -0.82 5.58 29.23
N GLU A 497 -0.30 5.77 28.03
CA GLU A 497 0.81 6.69 27.71
C GLU A 497 0.33 7.76 26.71
N TYR A 498 0.92 8.95 26.76
CA TYR A 498 0.70 9.97 25.71
C TYR A 498 1.16 9.45 24.34
N LYS A 499 0.32 9.63 23.31
CA LYS A 499 0.67 9.31 21.92
C LYS A 499 1.10 10.54 21.14
N TYR A 500 2.35 10.92 21.29
CA TYR A 500 3.03 11.99 20.55
C TYR A 500 2.89 11.87 19.00
N ASP A 501 2.78 13.00 18.30
CA ASP A 501 2.82 13.13 16.81
C ASP A 501 4.27 13.43 16.36
N GLY A 502 5.07 12.37 16.23
CA GLY A 502 6.51 12.48 15.96
C GLY A 502 7.01 11.44 14.96
N GLN A 503 8.31 11.14 15.04
CA GLN A 503 8.95 10.08 14.27
C GLN A 503 9.54 9.02 15.20
N ARG A 504 8.89 7.85 15.29
CA ARG A 504 9.39 6.67 16.04
C ARG A 504 10.84 6.38 15.67
N ALA A 505 11.67 6.38 16.68
CA ALA A 505 13.08 6.08 16.62
C ALA A 505 13.37 4.84 17.47
N GLN A 506 14.06 3.88 16.87
CA GLN A 506 14.64 2.76 17.58
C GLN A 506 16.15 3.02 17.69
N VAL A 507 16.62 3.21 18.91
CA VAL A 507 18.00 3.59 19.22
C VAL A 507 18.76 2.34 19.66
N HIS A 508 19.88 2.07 18.99
CA HIS A 508 20.86 1.05 19.35
C HIS A 508 22.12 1.74 19.86
N CYS A 509 22.73 1.21 20.92
CA CYS A 509 24.01 1.65 21.45
C CYS A 509 24.84 0.43 21.86
N ASP A 510 26.11 0.35 21.43
CA ASP A 510 27.04 -0.74 21.78
C ASP A 510 27.99 -0.39 22.93
N ASP A 511 28.84 -1.36 23.27
CA ASP A 511 29.88 -1.27 24.31
C ASP A 511 31.02 -0.30 23.98
N ARG A 512 30.98 0.33 22.78
CA ARG A 512 31.94 1.30 22.26
C ARG A 512 31.31 2.68 22.10
N GLU A 513 30.09 2.85 22.59
CA GLU A 513 29.27 4.07 22.48
C GLU A 513 28.93 4.47 21.03
N VAL A 514 29.02 3.53 20.08
CA VAL A 514 28.51 3.73 18.73
C VAL A 514 26.99 3.72 18.79
N VAL A 515 26.38 4.78 18.27
CA VAL A 515 24.91 4.94 18.25
C VAL A 515 24.38 4.65 16.84
N SER A 516 23.21 4.04 16.75
CA SER A 516 22.46 3.96 15.48
C SER A 516 20.97 4.13 15.71
N ILE A 517 20.35 5.00 14.91
CA ILE A 517 18.94 5.38 15.06
C ILE A 517 18.19 4.91 13.82
N PHE A 518 17.11 4.14 14.00
CA PHE A 518 16.33 3.56 12.90
C PHE A 518 14.86 4.01 12.92
N SER A 519 14.29 4.18 11.72
CA SER A 519 12.91 4.61 11.53
C SER A 519 11.89 3.49 11.79
N ARG A 520 10.61 3.85 11.92
CA ARG A 520 9.46 2.91 11.88
C ARG A 520 9.46 1.96 10.67
N HIS A 521 10.17 2.30 9.60
CA HIS A 521 10.33 1.50 8.38
C HIS A 521 11.73 0.87 8.23
N LEU A 522 12.50 0.83 9.32
CA LEU A 522 13.86 0.30 9.42
C LEU A 522 14.91 1.07 8.59
N GLU A 523 14.61 2.30 8.16
CA GLU A 523 15.58 3.16 7.49
C GLU A 523 16.55 3.74 8.52
N ILE A 524 17.85 3.85 8.20
CA ILE A 524 18.80 4.53 9.07
C ILE A 524 18.53 6.05 9.12
N MET A 525 18.62 6.63 10.31
CA MET A 525 18.34 8.05 10.61
C MET A 525 19.44 8.70 11.45
N THR A 526 20.56 8.02 11.71
CA THR A 526 21.69 8.52 12.52
C THR A 526 22.13 9.91 12.06
N ASP A 527 22.39 10.07 10.76
CA ASP A 527 22.86 11.31 10.11
C ASP A 527 21.82 12.46 10.08
N LYS A 528 20.57 12.17 10.46
CA LYS A 528 19.49 13.16 10.63
C LYS A 528 19.45 13.72 12.06
N TYR A 529 19.94 12.95 13.04
CA TYR A 529 19.84 13.25 14.47
C TYR A 529 21.21 13.17 15.19
N PRO A 530 22.21 13.97 14.77
CA PRO A 530 23.53 13.99 15.40
C PRO A 530 23.50 14.56 16.84
N ASP A 531 22.53 15.43 17.12
CA ASP A 531 22.14 15.89 18.46
C ASP A 531 21.76 14.71 19.36
N LEU A 532 20.81 13.87 18.94
CA LEU A 532 20.44 12.68 19.69
C LEU A 532 21.61 11.70 19.81
N VAL A 533 22.42 11.52 18.75
CA VAL A 533 23.64 10.69 18.81
C VAL A 533 24.60 11.19 19.89
N SER A 534 24.82 12.52 20.01
CA SER A 534 25.65 13.10 21.08
C SER A 534 25.03 13.01 22.47
N LEU A 535 23.70 12.97 22.57
CA LEU A 535 22.94 12.86 23.82
C LEU A 535 22.98 11.45 24.41
N ILE A 536 22.92 10.41 23.57
CA ILE A 536 22.78 9.01 23.99
C ILE A 536 23.85 8.53 25.01
N PRO A 537 25.15 8.88 24.89
CA PRO A 537 26.15 8.53 25.89
C PRO A 537 25.92 9.18 27.28
N SER A 538 25.22 10.32 27.34
CA SER A 538 24.99 11.07 28.59
C SER A 538 23.77 10.61 29.41
N ILE A 539 22.74 10.07 28.75
CA ILE A 539 21.50 9.63 29.42
C ILE A 539 21.61 8.26 30.09
N LYS A 540 22.67 7.48 29.82
CA LYS A 540 22.83 6.12 30.33
C LYS A 540 23.54 6.12 31.69
N SER A 541 22.99 5.39 32.67
CA SER A 541 23.72 5.15 33.93
C SER A 541 24.95 4.28 33.70
N SER A 542 25.94 4.35 34.60
CA SER A 542 27.18 3.56 34.55
C SER A 542 27.00 2.03 34.58
N ARG A 543 25.77 1.56 34.78
CA ARG A 543 25.38 0.14 34.74
C ARG A 543 24.97 -0.34 33.35
N VAL A 544 24.88 0.55 32.36
CA VAL A 544 24.43 0.25 30.99
C VAL A 544 25.63 0.25 30.05
N SER A 545 25.97 -0.92 29.51
CA SER A 545 27.04 -1.09 28.51
C SER A 545 26.52 -1.11 27.08
N SER A 546 25.35 -1.67 26.84
CA SER A 546 24.72 -1.71 25.50
C SER A 546 23.21 -1.85 25.62
N PHE A 547 22.44 -1.31 24.66
CA PHE A 547 20.98 -1.38 24.72
C PHE A 547 20.30 -1.21 23.36
N ILE A 548 19.02 -1.61 23.31
CA ILE A 548 18.08 -1.21 22.25
C ILE A 548 16.82 -0.63 22.91
N LEU A 549 16.58 0.66 22.66
CA LEU A 549 15.50 1.48 23.23
C LEU A 549 14.56 1.93 22.11
N GLU A 550 13.27 2.12 22.41
CA GLU A 550 12.33 2.81 21.53
C GLU A 550 11.72 4.05 22.16
N GLY A 551 11.58 5.08 21.33
CA GLY A 551 10.86 6.31 21.64
C GLY A 551 10.26 6.95 20.39
N GLU A 552 9.55 8.06 20.56
CA GLU A 552 9.10 8.92 19.46
C GLU A 552 9.89 10.23 19.53
N VAL A 553 10.57 10.60 18.44
CA VAL A 553 11.29 11.88 18.33
C VAL A 553 10.30 12.97 17.94
N VAL A 554 10.27 14.05 18.71
CA VAL A 554 9.27 15.12 18.60
C VAL A 554 10.01 16.47 18.55
N ALA A 555 9.58 17.39 17.68
CA ALA A 555 10.13 18.74 17.66
C ALA A 555 9.63 19.54 18.88
N VAL A 556 10.52 20.29 19.54
CA VAL A 556 10.19 21.02 20.77
C VAL A 556 10.66 22.48 20.73
N CYS A 557 10.15 23.28 21.67
CA CYS A 557 10.71 24.58 22.03
C CYS A 557 11.69 24.40 23.19
N GLN A 558 12.94 24.82 23.04
CA GLN A 558 13.97 24.60 24.07
C GLN A 558 13.73 25.46 25.33
N SER A 559 13.12 26.65 25.18
CA SER A 559 12.84 27.58 26.27
C SER A 559 11.57 27.27 27.05
N SER A 560 10.46 26.90 26.39
CA SER A 560 9.18 26.60 27.05
C SER A 560 8.87 25.10 27.22
N GLY A 561 9.65 24.21 26.59
CA GLY A 561 9.35 22.77 26.52
C GLY A 561 8.22 22.39 25.56
N ASP A 562 7.57 23.36 24.91
CA ASP A 562 6.41 23.13 24.05
C ASP A 562 6.66 22.13 22.92
N ILE A 563 5.76 21.15 22.81
CA ILE A 563 5.66 20.27 21.65
C ILE A 563 5.26 21.10 20.41
N LYS A 564 5.96 20.86 19.31
CA LYS A 564 5.68 21.40 17.97
C LYS A 564 5.12 20.28 17.08
N SER A 565 4.37 20.65 16.04
CA SER A 565 3.70 19.67 15.16
C SER A 565 4.69 18.81 14.35
N PHE A 566 4.22 17.65 13.89
CA PHE A 566 5.01 16.80 12.97
C PHE A 566 5.45 17.54 11.69
N GLN A 567 4.68 18.53 11.22
CA GLN A 567 5.07 19.34 10.06
C GLN A 567 6.36 20.13 10.35
N ALA A 568 6.51 20.70 11.55
CA ALA A 568 7.76 21.35 11.96
C ALA A 568 8.93 20.36 12.00
N LEU A 569 8.73 19.16 12.57
CA LEU A 569 9.74 18.09 12.55
C LEU A 569 10.12 17.63 11.13
N SER A 570 9.17 17.69 10.19
CA SER A 570 9.37 17.26 8.79
C SER A 570 10.21 18.23 7.95
N ASN A 571 10.30 19.50 8.37
CA ASN A 571 11.13 20.53 7.75
C ASN A 571 12.63 20.39 8.08
N ARG A 572 12.98 19.58 9.08
CA ARG A 572 14.37 19.31 9.46
C ARG A 572 15.10 18.55 8.35
N ALA A 573 16.33 19.00 8.04
CA ALA A 573 17.20 18.38 7.04
C ALA A 573 17.35 16.86 7.27
N ARG A 574 17.49 16.09 6.17
CA ARG A 574 17.34 14.62 6.18
C ARG A 574 18.66 13.83 6.14
N LYS A 575 19.78 14.50 5.84
CA LYS A 575 21.12 13.91 5.65
C LYS A 575 22.17 14.95 6.03
N ASP A 576 23.36 14.47 6.39
CA ASP A 576 24.59 15.27 6.54
C ASP A 576 24.43 16.50 7.45
N VAL A 577 23.55 16.37 8.45
CA VAL A 577 23.21 17.45 9.38
C VAL A 577 24.40 17.67 10.32
N GLN A 578 24.88 18.91 10.40
CA GLN A 578 25.86 19.33 11.41
C GLN A 578 25.12 19.91 12.62
N ILE A 579 25.63 19.66 13.83
CA ILE A 579 24.96 20.05 15.10
C ILE A 579 24.74 21.57 15.16
N GLU A 580 25.72 22.35 14.71
CA GLU A 580 25.68 23.82 14.61
C GLU A 580 24.53 24.37 13.75
N ASN A 581 24.05 23.58 12.77
CA ASN A 581 23.00 23.99 11.82
C ASN A 581 21.59 23.55 12.23
N ILE A 582 21.39 23.08 13.47
CA ILE A 582 20.09 22.58 13.94
C ILE A 582 19.19 23.73 14.42
N THR A 583 18.33 24.19 13.52
CA THR A 583 17.26 25.17 13.83
C THR A 583 16.05 24.53 14.54
N ILE A 584 15.83 23.22 14.37
CA ILE A 584 14.69 22.48 14.90
C ILE A 584 15.19 21.49 15.96
N GLN A 585 15.18 21.95 17.21
CA GLN A 585 15.47 21.15 18.40
C GLN A 585 14.42 20.05 18.59
N VAL A 586 14.83 18.90 19.12
CA VAL A 586 13.99 17.71 19.31
C VAL A 586 14.19 17.08 20.68
N CYS A 587 13.13 16.47 21.19
CA CYS A 587 13.17 15.60 22.37
C CYS A 587 12.86 14.15 21.95
N LEU A 588 13.58 13.19 22.54
CA LEU A 588 13.29 11.77 22.43
C LEU A 588 12.43 11.32 23.63
N PHE A 589 11.15 11.03 23.38
CA PHE A 589 10.22 10.52 24.37
C PHE A 589 10.23 8.98 24.38
N ALA A 590 10.90 8.37 25.37
CA ALA A 590 11.17 6.92 25.43
C ALA A 590 10.00 6.12 26.05
N PHE A 591 9.68 4.95 25.48
CA PHE A 591 8.50 4.16 25.85
C PHE A 591 8.70 2.63 25.93
N ASP A 592 9.81 2.05 25.47
CA ASP A 592 10.13 0.63 25.67
C ASP A 592 11.63 0.35 25.60
N LEU A 593 12.06 -0.79 26.15
CA LEU A 593 13.45 -1.26 26.19
C LEU A 593 13.48 -2.75 25.81
N MET A 594 14.06 -3.07 24.66
CA MET A 594 14.01 -4.40 24.04
C MET A 594 15.26 -5.26 24.29
N PHE A 595 16.38 -4.62 24.61
CA PHE A 595 17.68 -5.28 24.83
C PHE A 595 18.52 -4.44 25.79
N LEU A 596 19.30 -5.10 26.65
CA LEU A 596 20.16 -4.47 27.65
C LEU A 596 21.33 -5.39 27.99
N ASN A 597 22.56 -4.87 27.96
CA ASN A 597 23.79 -5.53 28.42
C ASN A 597 23.96 -6.97 27.90
N GLY A 598 23.76 -7.19 26.59
CA GLY A 598 23.84 -8.51 25.97
C GLY A 598 22.56 -9.37 26.05
N GLN A 599 21.56 -8.97 26.84
CA GLN A 599 20.33 -9.74 27.07
C GLN A 599 19.13 -9.19 26.28
N SER A 600 18.37 -10.10 25.67
CA SER A 600 17.06 -9.81 25.07
C SER A 600 16.02 -9.63 26.18
N LEU A 601 15.25 -8.54 26.12
CA LEU A 601 14.14 -8.27 27.05
C LEU A 601 12.76 -8.54 26.44
N LEU A 602 12.68 -8.95 25.16
CA LEU A 602 11.41 -9.11 24.43
C LEU A 602 10.39 -10.01 25.13
N GLU A 603 10.87 -11.08 25.77
CA GLU A 603 10.07 -12.12 26.42
C GLU A 603 9.66 -11.75 27.87
N LYS A 604 10.08 -10.58 28.39
CA LYS A 604 9.69 -10.04 29.70
C LYS A 604 8.40 -9.21 29.63
N SER A 605 7.71 -9.07 30.76
CA SER A 605 6.49 -8.25 30.86
C SER A 605 6.76 -6.77 30.55
N PHE A 606 5.74 -6.05 30.10
CA PHE A 606 5.88 -4.62 29.83
C PHE A 606 6.21 -3.83 31.10
N ARG A 607 5.67 -4.25 32.26
CA ARG A 607 6.03 -3.71 33.57
C ARG A 607 7.54 -3.80 33.82
N GLU A 608 8.16 -4.96 33.62
CA GLU A 608 9.61 -5.14 33.79
C GLU A 608 10.44 -4.27 32.85
N ARG A 609 10.14 -4.29 31.53
CA ARG A 609 10.90 -3.53 30.53
C ARG A 609 10.87 -2.03 30.81
N ARG A 610 9.70 -1.50 31.18
CA ARG A 610 9.51 -0.10 31.54
C ARG A 610 10.15 0.27 32.89
N ALA A 611 10.19 -0.65 33.86
CA ALA A 611 10.89 -0.43 35.13
C ALA A 611 12.42 -0.36 34.92
N LEU A 612 12.99 -1.26 34.11
CA LEU A 612 14.41 -1.20 33.72
C LEU A 612 14.74 0.11 32.98
N LEU A 613 13.86 0.54 32.06
CA LEU A 613 13.99 1.81 31.35
C LEU A 613 14.01 3.02 32.31
N ARG A 614 13.08 3.09 33.27
CA ARG A 614 13.02 4.19 34.25
C ARG A 614 14.16 4.20 35.26
N ASN A 615 14.70 3.04 35.61
CA ASN A 615 15.72 2.92 36.68
C ASN A 615 17.17 3.04 36.18
N LEU A 616 17.41 2.97 34.86
CA LEU A 616 18.76 2.89 34.29
C LEU A 616 19.14 4.05 33.37
N PHE A 617 18.17 4.92 33.03
CA PHE A 617 18.34 6.07 32.15
C PHE A 617 17.90 7.34 32.88
N VAL A 618 18.64 8.43 32.70
CA VAL A 618 18.42 9.73 33.36
C VAL A 618 17.67 10.65 32.41
N GLU A 619 16.57 11.25 32.88
CA GLU A 619 15.85 12.27 32.10
C GLU A 619 16.62 13.59 32.03
N ILE A 620 16.68 14.18 30.84
CA ILE A 620 17.26 15.49 30.55
C ILE A 620 16.13 16.36 29.96
N PRO A 621 15.63 17.37 30.70
CA PRO A 621 14.51 18.21 30.26
C PRO A 621 14.69 18.75 28.84
N ASN A 622 13.59 18.71 28.08
CA ASN A 622 13.50 19.13 26.67
C ASN A 622 14.41 18.38 25.67
N GLN A 623 15.11 17.30 26.08
CA GLN A 623 16.01 16.52 25.20
C GLN A 623 15.76 15.01 25.25
N PHE A 624 15.62 14.43 26.44
CA PHE A 624 15.28 13.02 26.64
C PHE A 624 14.42 12.84 27.89
N THR A 625 13.21 12.32 27.73
CA THR A 625 12.27 12.07 28.83
C THR A 625 11.53 10.77 28.62
N MET A 626 10.96 10.19 29.68
CA MET A 626 10.05 9.06 29.53
C MET A 626 8.69 9.56 29.05
N VAL A 627 7.95 8.72 28.31
CA VAL A 627 6.56 9.06 27.97
C VAL A 627 5.72 9.23 29.24
N LYS A 628 4.99 10.34 29.31
CA LYS A 628 4.03 10.60 30.39
C LYS A 628 2.97 9.49 30.37
N SER A 629 2.71 8.89 31.53
CA SER A 629 1.84 7.72 31.67
C SER A 629 1.06 7.69 32.97
N ILE A 630 -0.11 7.05 32.97
CA ILE A 630 -0.79 6.53 34.16
C ILE A 630 -0.87 5.01 34.11
N ASP A 631 -1.03 4.37 35.27
CA ASP A 631 -1.26 2.92 35.40
C ASP A 631 -2.64 2.67 36.01
N VAL A 632 -3.42 1.80 35.37
CA VAL A 632 -4.79 1.44 35.72
C VAL A 632 -4.79 -0.01 36.17
N MET A 633 -5.25 -0.24 37.41
CA MET A 633 -5.26 -1.58 38.02
C MET A 633 -6.60 -2.30 37.87
N ASN A 634 -7.63 -1.66 37.30
CA ASN A 634 -9.01 -2.16 37.16
C ASN A 634 -9.63 -2.59 38.50
N GLN A 635 -9.45 -1.76 39.53
CA GLN A 635 -10.05 -1.98 40.85
C GLN A 635 -11.48 -1.41 40.92
N ASN A 636 -11.75 -0.31 40.20
CA ASN A 636 -13.07 0.28 40.11
C ASN A 636 -13.28 0.88 38.72
N VAL A 637 -14.00 0.15 37.86
CA VAL A 637 -14.09 0.43 36.42
C VAL A 637 -14.56 1.85 36.12
N ASP A 638 -15.49 2.41 36.91
CA ASP A 638 -16.02 3.76 36.65
C ASP A 638 -14.97 4.85 36.97
N GLN A 639 -14.29 4.72 38.11
CA GLN A 639 -13.19 5.64 38.49
C GLN A 639 -11.95 5.47 37.59
N ASP A 640 -11.65 4.24 37.16
CA ASP A 640 -10.57 3.93 36.22
C ASP A 640 -10.90 4.49 34.80
N MET A 641 -12.16 4.44 34.37
CA MET A 641 -12.65 5.06 33.13
C MET A 641 -12.48 6.58 33.15
N ASP A 642 -12.91 7.25 34.23
CA ASP A 642 -12.79 8.72 34.38
C ASP A 642 -11.34 9.19 34.39
N GLN A 643 -10.43 8.45 35.06
CA GLN A 643 -9.00 8.73 35.02
C GLN A 643 -8.42 8.61 33.60
N VAL A 644 -8.81 7.59 32.83
CA VAL A 644 -8.37 7.42 31.44
C VAL A 644 -8.97 8.49 30.52
N LEU A 645 -10.21 8.91 30.75
CA LEU A 645 -10.86 10.02 30.05
C LEU A 645 -10.13 11.34 30.28
N GLU A 646 -9.81 11.67 31.53
CA GLU A 646 -9.09 12.90 31.87
C GLU A 646 -7.65 12.89 31.33
N PHE A 647 -6.96 11.77 31.47
CA PHE A 647 -5.62 11.58 30.89
C PHE A 647 -5.63 11.69 29.36
N PHE A 648 -6.70 11.23 28.69
CA PHE A 648 -6.91 11.38 27.24
C PHE A 648 -7.15 12.83 26.83
N LYS A 649 -8.01 13.59 27.55
CA LYS A 649 -8.17 15.05 27.34
C LYS A 649 -6.80 15.74 27.44
N SER A 650 -6.13 15.52 28.57
CA SER A 650 -4.80 16.06 28.87
C SER A 650 -3.76 15.73 27.79
N ALA A 651 -3.79 14.53 27.20
CA ALA A 651 -2.93 14.18 26.06
C ALA A 651 -3.26 15.01 24.81
N THR A 652 -4.54 15.11 24.42
CA THR A 652 -4.95 15.88 23.23
C THR A 652 -4.73 17.38 23.38
N GLU A 653 -4.76 17.89 24.61
CA GLU A 653 -4.40 19.26 24.97
C GLU A 653 -2.91 19.53 24.88
N ASN A 654 -2.08 18.57 25.32
CA ASN A 654 -0.62 18.61 25.17
C ASN A 654 -0.17 18.20 23.75
N LYS A 655 -0.94 18.60 22.73
CA LYS A 655 -0.64 18.47 21.29
C LYS A 655 -0.34 17.03 20.82
N CYS A 656 -0.74 16.01 21.58
CA CYS A 656 -0.59 14.59 21.21
C CYS A 656 -1.83 14.09 20.44
N GLU A 657 -1.68 13.02 19.64
CA GLU A 657 -2.79 12.42 18.86
C GLU A 657 -3.87 11.75 19.73
N GLY A 658 -3.59 11.54 21.01
CA GLY A 658 -4.39 10.74 21.95
C GLY A 658 -3.47 9.92 22.86
N ILE A 659 -3.84 8.66 23.14
CA ILE A 659 -3.10 7.77 24.04
C ILE A 659 -2.79 6.40 23.41
N MET A 660 -1.65 5.83 23.82
CA MET A 660 -1.35 4.41 23.68
C MET A 660 -1.81 3.69 24.96
N VAL A 661 -2.44 2.53 24.83
CA VAL A 661 -2.77 1.67 25.98
C VAL A 661 -1.98 0.37 25.84
N LYS A 662 -1.25 -0.01 26.89
CA LYS A 662 -0.37 -1.19 26.93
C LYS A 662 -0.70 -2.07 28.15
N LEU A 663 -1.02 -3.33 27.91
CA LEU A 663 -1.13 -4.35 28.95
C LEU A 663 0.19 -4.46 29.74
N LEU A 664 0.12 -4.43 31.08
CA LEU A 664 1.33 -4.45 31.93
C LEU A 664 1.89 -5.87 32.13
N ASP A 665 1.03 -6.82 32.48
CA ASP A 665 1.33 -8.18 32.93
C ASP A 665 0.33 -9.19 32.34
N ASN A 666 0.58 -10.50 32.39
CA ASN A 666 -0.37 -11.53 31.95
C ASN A 666 -1.22 -12.06 33.12
N LYS A 667 -2.39 -12.67 32.81
CA LYS A 667 -3.27 -13.31 33.82
C LYS A 667 -2.59 -14.41 34.67
N THR A 668 -1.49 -15.00 34.20
CA THR A 668 -0.69 -16.00 34.93
C THR A 668 0.17 -15.41 36.05
N ASP A 669 0.55 -14.14 35.90
CA ASP A 669 1.63 -13.56 36.68
C ASP A 669 1.07 -13.04 38.02
N ILE A 670 -0.19 -12.57 37.99
CA ILE A 670 -0.98 -12.11 39.15
C ILE A 670 -1.08 -13.20 40.23
N SER A 671 -1.44 -14.44 39.85
CA SER A 671 -1.55 -15.58 40.79
C SER A 671 -0.22 -16.03 41.42
N SER A 672 0.91 -15.42 41.03
CA SER A 672 2.23 -15.72 41.60
C SER A 672 2.58 -14.84 42.81
N GLN A 673 1.84 -13.75 43.04
CA GLN A 673 2.12 -12.81 44.14
C GLN A 673 1.30 -13.16 45.40
N ASP A 674 -0.01 -13.41 45.23
CA ASP A 674 -0.91 -13.82 46.34
C ASP A 674 -0.47 -15.12 47.04
N ALA A 675 0.22 -16.00 46.30
CA ALA A 675 0.67 -17.31 46.78
C ALA A 675 1.71 -17.26 47.91
N TYR A 676 2.35 -16.11 48.16
CA TYR A 676 3.35 -16.00 49.24
C TYR A 676 2.71 -15.87 50.62
N GLU A 677 1.55 -15.20 50.76
CA GLU A 677 0.92 -14.95 52.06
C GLU A 677 0.08 -16.13 52.58
N GLU A 678 -0.64 -16.87 51.72
CA GLU A 678 -1.39 -18.06 52.17
C GLU A 678 -0.48 -19.23 52.61
N SER A 679 0.80 -19.23 52.21
CA SER A 679 1.73 -20.34 52.42
C SER A 679 2.04 -20.68 53.89
N VAL A 680 1.77 -19.75 54.82
CA VAL A 680 2.04 -19.90 56.25
C VAL A 680 0.92 -20.66 56.99
N SER A 681 -0.31 -20.67 56.45
CA SER A 681 -1.53 -20.89 57.24
C SER A 681 -2.40 -22.09 56.82
N ARG A 682 -1.80 -23.20 56.35
CA ARG A 682 -2.43 -24.55 56.32
C ARG A 682 -1.40 -25.69 56.27
N LYS A 683 -0.96 -26.15 57.45
CA LYS A 683 -0.59 -27.55 57.69
C LYS A 683 -1.70 -28.20 58.53
N VAL A 684 -1.83 -29.53 58.44
CA VAL A 684 -2.68 -30.48 59.23
C VAL A 684 -3.85 -31.12 58.45
N VAL A 685 -4.09 -32.41 58.78
CA VAL A 685 -5.05 -33.40 58.22
C VAL A 685 -4.64 -34.07 56.90
N THR A 686 -5.11 -35.32 56.73
CA THR A 686 -4.61 -36.38 55.84
C THR A 686 -5.72 -37.02 54.98
N ASN A 687 -5.32 -37.79 53.96
CA ASN A 687 -5.94 -39.02 53.38
C ASN A 687 -7.45 -39.28 53.64
N THR A 688 -8.27 -39.75 52.69
CA THR A 688 -8.13 -41.05 51.99
C THR A 688 -9.20 -41.22 50.88
N THR A 689 -9.04 -42.26 50.05
CA THR A 689 -10.08 -43.01 49.30
C THR A 689 -10.52 -42.51 47.91
N LYS A 690 -10.93 -43.47 47.07
CA LYS A 690 -11.48 -43.33 45.72
C LYS A 690 -12.93 -43.85 45.74
N GLU A 691 -13.80 -43.31 44.89
CA GLU A 691 -14.70 -44.16 44.08
C GLU A 691 -15.25 -43.41 42.86
N ILE A 692 -16.07 -44.08 42.04
CA ILE A 692 -16.35 -43.72 40.64
C ILE A 692 -17.87 -43.60 40.43
N VAL A 693 -18.35 -42.58 39.70
CA VAL A 693 -19.54 -42.71 38.82
C VAL A 693 -19.66 -41.60 37.76
N GLU A 694 -20.14 -42.00 36.59
CA GLU A 694 -20.70 -41.29 35.42
C GLU A 694 -20.12 -39.95 34.90
N ALA A 695 -19.75 -40.00 33.62
CA ALA A 695 -19.32 -38.86 32.83
C ALA A 695 -20.50 -37.99 32.31
N ARG A 696 -20.66 -36.78 32.86
CA ARG A 696 -21.29 -35.68 32.12
C ARG A 696 -20.23 -34.92 31.31
N ARG A 697 -20.25 -35.08 29.98
CA ARG A 697 -19.39 -34.31 29.05
C ARG A 697 -19.57 -32.80 29.30
N PRO A 698 -18.53 -32.04 29.70
CA PRO A 698 -18.61 -30.59 29.67
C PRO A 698 -18.71 -30.16 28.20
N ASN A 699 -19.72 -29.36 27.87
CA ASN A 699 -19.95 -28.90 26.50
C ASN A 699 -18.70 -28.23 25.93
N LEU A 700 -18.31 -28.63 24.71
CA LEU A 700 -17.27 -27.99 23.92
C LEU A 700 -17.62 -26.51 23.68
N ARG A 701 -17.19 -25.63 24.59
CA ARG A 701 -17.26 -24.18 24.42
C ARG A 701 -16.49 -23.85 23.14
N LYS A 702 -17.22 -23.47 22.09
CA LYS A 702 -16.65 -23.05 20.80
C LYS A 702 -15.52 -22.07 21.07
N LYS A 703 -14.29 -22.40 20.65
CA LYS A 703 -13.18 -21.45 20.62
C LYS A 703 -13.58 -20.30 19.69
N ASN A 704 -14.07 -19.22 20.27
CA ASN A 704 -14.09 -17.94 19.59
C ASN A 704 -12.64 -17.55 19.31
N ASN A 705 -12.33 -17.11 18.10
CA ASN A 705 -11.01 -16.65 17.69
C ASN A 705 -10.67 -15.29 18.35
N ARG A 706 -10.55 -15.27 19.68
CA ARG A 706 -9.90 -14.19 20.43
C ARG A 706 -8.40 -14.30 20.16
N LYS A 707 -7.77 -13.15 19.88
CA LYS A 707 -6.31 -13.07 19.83
C LYS A 707 -5.77 -13.03 21.25
N ASP A 708 -4.62 -13.63 21.46
CA ASP A 708 -3.97 -13.68 22.77
C ASP A 708 -3.57 -12.27 23.25
N LEU A 709 -3.70 -12.08 24.56
CA LEU A 709 -3.32 -10.85 25.28
C LEU A 709 -1.98 -11.13 25.95
N LEU A 710 -0.90 -10.68 25.31
CA LEU A 710 0.48 -10.87 25.76
C LEU A 710 1.11 -9.51 26.11
N CYS A 711 1.71 -9.40 27.31
CA CYS A 711 2.46 -8.20 27.71
C CYS A 711 3.93 -8.19 27.20
N THR A 712 4.37 -9.28 26.56
CA THR A 712 5.67 -9.38 25.86
C THR A 712 5.80 -8.36 24.72
N TYR A 713 7.03 -8.07 24.31
CA TYR A 713 7.28 -7.30 23.09
C TYR A 713 7.26 -8.24 21.90
N GLU A 714 6.37 -8.00 20.94
CA GLU A 714 6.08 -8.92 19.84
C GLU A 714 6.33 -8.24 18.47
N PRO A 715 7.54 -8.37 17.89
CA PRO A 715 7.91 -7.75 16.61
C PRO A 715 7.00 -8.17 15.44
N ASP A 716 6.68 -7.23 14.53
CA ASP A 716 5.72 -7.36 13.39
C ASP A 716 4.26 -7.67 13.80
N LYS A 717 3.98 -8.08 15.05
CA LYS A 717 2.63 -8.44 15.49
C LYS A 717 1.77 -7.21 15.80
N ARG A 718 0.46 -7.39 15.65
CA ARG A 718 -0.59 -6.43 16.03
C ARG A 718 -1.64 -7.09 16.92
N LEU A 719 -1.27 -7.23 18.19
CA LEU A 719 -2.06 -7.84 19.26
C LEU A 719 -3.07 -6.87 19.87
N ASN A 720 -3.95 -7.37 20.74
CA ASN A 720 -4.91 -6.54 21.47
C ASN A 720 -4.32 -5.97 22.77
N SER A 721 -3.13 -6.41 23.18
CA SER A 721 -2.42 -5.88 24.35
C SER A 721 -1.83 -4.47 24.14
N TRP A 722 -1.60 -4.06 22.89
CA TRP A 722 -1.29 -2.68 22.53
C TRP A 722 -2.46 -2.09 21.72
N LEU A 723 -3.11 -1.08 22.28
CA LEU A 723 -4.20 -0.33 21.65
C LEU A 723 -3.76 1.12 21.46
N LYS A 724 -4.38 1.83 20.52
CA LYS A 724 -4.29 3.28 20.40
C LYS A 724 -5.68 3.88 20.31
N VAL A 725 -5.97 4.77 21.24
CA VAL A 725 -7.17 5.61 21.26
C VAL A 725 -6.71 6.98 20.79
N LYS A 726 -7.26 7.43 19.67
CA LYS A 726 -6.94 8.74 19.12
C LYS A 726 -8.14 9.67 19.26
N LYS A 727 -7.87 10.97 19.22
CA LYS A 727 -8.88 11.97 18.87
C LYS A 727 -9.60 11.57 17.57
N ASP A 728 -8.87 11.14 16.54
CA ASP A 728 -9.28 10.68 15.20
C ASP A 728 -10.37 9.57 15.11
N TYR A 729 -10.90 9.07 16.23
CA TYR A 729 -11.88 7.98 16.24
C TYR A 729 -13.15 8.19 17.06
N SER A 730 -13.26 9.29 17.83
CA SER A 730 -14.55 9.71 18.40
C SER A 730 -15.48 10.22 17.30
N THR A 731 -16.81 10.22 17.49
CA THR A 731 -17.79 10.59 16.45
C THR A 731 -17.94 12.10 16.23
N THR A 732 -16.85 12.87 16.37
CA THR A 732 -16.85 14.34 16.41
C THR A 732 -15.73 14.90 15.54
N PHE A 733 -15.81 14.67 14.23
CA PHE A 733 -14.94 15.34 13.26
C PHE A 733 -15.59 16.60 12.71
N ASP A 734 -14.79 17.66 12.60
CA ASP A 734 -15.04 18.69 11.62
C ASP A 734 -14.97 18.01 10.22
N THR A 735 -16.05 18.09 9.45
CA THR A 735 -16.11 17.65 8.04
C THR A 735 -16.14 18.86 7.12
N LEU A 736 -15.75 18.66 5.87
CA LEU A 736 -15.83 19.68 4.81
C LEU A 736 -16.65 19.14 3.65
N ASP A 737 -17.59 19.95 3.18
CA ASP A 737 -18.42 19.69 2.00
C ASP A 737 -17.74 20.34 0.80
N LEU A 738 -17.08 19.53 -0.06
CA LEU A 738 -16.16 20.01 -1.09
C LEU A 738 -16.60 19.64 -2.50
N ILE A 739 -16.27 20.49 -3.46
CA ILE A 739 -16.68 20.38 -4.86
C ILE A 739 -15.63 19.59 -5.66
N PRO A 740 -15.98 18.51 -6.38
CA PRO A 740 -15.05 17.79 -7.26
C PRO A 740 -14.86 18.56 -8.57
N ILE A 741 -13.63 18.98 -8.87
CA ILE A 741 -13.32 19.87 -10.01
C ILE A 741 -12.46 19.23 -11.11
N ALA A 742 -11.76 18.13 -10.83
CA ALA A 742 -10.91 17.47 -11.83
C ALA A 742 -10.53 16.03 -11.45
N GLY A 743 -10.02 15.27 -12.43
CA GLY A 743 -9.54 13.89 -12.24
C GLY A 743 -8.22 13.58 -12.95
N TRP A 744 -7.53 12.56 -12.45
CA TRP A 744 -6.42 11.89 -13.13
C TRP A 744 -6.78 10.43 -13.41
N HIS A 745 -6.23 9.87 -14.50
CA HIS A 745 -6.29 8.42 -14.70
C HIS A 745 -5.59 7.71 -13.53
N GLY A 746 -6.29 6.78 -12.89
CA GLY A 746 -5.71 5.97 -11.84
C GLY A 746 -4.61 5.05 -12.34
N GLN A 747 -3.96 4.36 -11.41
CA GLN A 747 -2.84 3.46 -11.70
C GLN A 747 -2.97 2.17 -10.89
N GLY A 748 -2.26 1.12 -11.30
CA GLY A 748 -2.32 -0.18 -10.63
C GLY A 748 -3.75 -0.71 -10.55
N ARG A 749 -4.28 -0.97 -9.35
CA ARG A 749 -5.67 -1.43 -9.16
C ARG A 749 -6.72 -0.44 -9.71
N LYS A 750 -6.38 0.85 -9.82
CA LYS A 750 -7.29 1.91 -10.23
C LYS A 750 -7.13 2.39 -11.68
N SER A 751 -6.36 1.69 -12.52
CA SER A 751 -6.12 2.09 -13.93
C SER A 751 -7.39 2.35 -14.75
N LYS A 752 -8.52 1.75 -14.35
CA LYS A 752 -9.82 1.94 -15.02
C LYS A 752 -10.60 3.17 -14.55
N TRP A 753 -10.23 3.85 -13.46
CA TRP A 753 -11.04 4.83 -12.73
C TRP A 753 -10.37 6.21 -12.63
N TRP A 754 -11.16 7.25 -12.34
CA TRP A 754 -10.65 8.57 -11.95
C TRP A 754 -10.13 8.54 -10.50
N SER A 755 -8.80 8.61 -10.31
CA SER A 755 -8.20 8.71 -8.98
C SER A 755 -6.71 9.12 -9.06
N PRO A 756 -6.25 10.22 -8.42
CA PRO A 756 -7.00 11.14 -7.58
C PRO A 756 -8.15 11.91 -8.27
N ILE A 757 -9.07 12.37 -7.43
CA ILE A 757 -10.03 13.44 -7.75
C ILE A 757 -9.54 14.70 -7.01
N LEU A 758 -9.56 15.85 -7.68
CA LEU A 758 -9.25 17.17 -7.12
C LEU A 758 -10.52 17.80 -6.52
N PHE A 759 -10.39 18.38 -5.34
CA PHE A 759 -11.46 19.06 -4.63
C PHE A 759 -11.14 20.53 -4.39
N ALA A 760 -12.18 21.36 -4.42
CA ALA A 760 -12.14 22.79 -4.14
C ALA A 760 -13.10 23.21 -3.03
N VAL A 761 -12.77 24.35 -2.41
CA VAL A 761 -13.68 25.20 -1.62
C VAL A 761 -14.21 26.33 -2.49
N ARG A 762 -15.27 27.00 -2.06
CA ARG A 762 -15.84 28.21 -2.69
C ARG A 762 -15.28 29.46 -2.00
N ASN A 763 -14.75 30.41 -2.76
CA ASN A 763 -14.44 31.75 -2.26
C ASN A 763 -15.70 32.63 -2.43
N GLU A 764 -16.18 33.25 -1.36
CA GLU A 764 -17.42 34.07 -1.41
C GLU A 764 -17.19 35.49 -1.94
N GLU A 765 -15.98 36.03 -1.83
CA GLU A 765 -15.63 37.38 -2.30
C GLU A 765 -15.41 37.42 -3.82
N THR A 766 -14.76 36.39 -4.37
CA THR A 766 -14.42 36.30 -5.81
C THR A 766 -15.41 35.44 -6.61
N GLY A 767 -16.15 34.56 -5.95
CA GLY A 767 -16.93 33.49 -6.59
C GLY A 767 -16.09 32.38 -7.22
N SER A 768 -14.76 32.35 -7.00
CA SER A 768 -13.87 31.32 -7.56
C SER A 768 -13.90 30.01 -6.77
N LEU A 769 -13.50 28.92 -7.43
CA LEU A 769 -13.33 27.60 -6.82
C LEU A 769 -11.85 27.33 -6.59
N GLU A 770 -11.41 27.44 -5.34
CA GLU A 770 -10.01 27.31 -4.94
C GLU A 770 -9.68 25.86 -4.59
N ALA A 771 -8.74 25.25 -5.32
CA ALA A 771 -8.36 23.86 -5.11
C ALA A 771 -7.67 23.67 -3.73
N VAL A 772 -8.21 22.76 -2.91
CA VAL A 772 -7.77 22.50 -1.52
C VAL A 772 -7.06 21.15 -1.35
N CYS A 773 -7.49 20.08 -2.03
CA CYS A 773 -6.84 18.77 -1.86
C CYS A 773 -7.10 17.78 -3.00
N LYS A 774 -6.31 16.70 -3.04
CA LYS A 774 -6.56 15.51 -3.87
C LYS A 774 -6.96 14.32 -3.00
N CYS A 775 -8.12 13.73 -3.27
CA CYS A 775 -8.59 12.55 -2.53
C CYS A 775 -8.37 11.25 -3.33
N ILE A 776 -7.93 10.20 -2.62
CA ILE A 776 -7.70 8.84 -3.17
C ILE A 776 -8.33 7.73 -2.32
N SER A 777 -9.13 8.05 -1.29
CA SER A 777 -9.64 7.07 -0.33
C SER A 777 -11.01 7.42 0.26
N GLY A 778 -11.74 6.42 0.75
CA GLY A 778 -13.14 6.53 1.18
C GLY A 778 -14.12 5.93 0.18
N PHE A 779 -13.90 6.21 -1.11
CA PHE A 779 -14.65 5.69 -2.26
C PHE A 779 -14.74 4.15 -2.31
N THR A 780 -15.91 3.62 -2.64
CA THR A 780 -16.14 2.20 -2.93
C THR A 780 -15.82 1.86 -4.40
N ASP A 781 -15.68 0.57 -4.70
CA ASP A 781 -15.48 0.11 -6.09
C ASP A 781 -16.76 0.27 -6.95
N SER A 782 -17.96 0.44 -6.35
CA SER A 782 -19.19 0.80 -7.08
C SER A 782 -19.23 2.29 -7.41
N PHE A 783 -18.93 3.16 -6.43
CA PHE A 783 -18.82 4.60 -6.62
C PHE A 783 -17.83 4.93 -7.74
N TYR A 784 -16.71 4.21 -7.84
CA TYR A 784 -15.76 4.39 -8.94
C TYR A 784 -16.32 4.06 -10.34
N ALA A 785 -17.31 3.17 -10.45
CA ALA A 785 -18.02 2.91 -11.69
C ALA A 785 -19.04 4.01 -11.99
N GLU A 786 -19.88 4.35 -11.00
CA GLU A 786 -20.90 5.40 -11.05
C GLU A 786 -20.29 6.76 -11.45
N ASN A 787 -19.25 7.20 -10.71
CA ASN A 787 -18.48 8.42 -10.96
C ASN A 787 -17.77 8.40 -12.32
N LYS A 788 -17.40 7.23 -12.86
CA LYS A 788 -16.76 7.17 -14.18
C LYS A 788 -17.78 7.32 -15.31
N GLU A 789 -18.96 6.74 -15.19
CA GLU A 789 -20.01 6.92 -16.21
C GLU A 789 -20.55 8.36 -16.21
N PHE A 790 -20.75 8.93 -15.00
CA PHE A 790 -21.15 10.34 -14.86
C PHE A 790 -20.10 11.30 -15.44
N TYR A 791 -18.81 11.09 -15.15
CA TYR A 791 -17.69 11.85 -15.72
C TYR A 791 -17.00 11.10 -16.87
N ARG A 792 -17.77 10.60 -17.83
CA ARG A 792 -17.21 9.89 -19.01
C ARG A 792 -16.38 10.81 -19.89
N GLU A 793 -15.36 10.27 -20.56
CA GLU A 793 -14.49 11.04 -21.47
C GLU A 793 -15.33 11.63 -22.63
N ASN A 794 -15.35 12.96 -22.74
CA ASN A 794 -16.23 13.74 -23.65
C ASN A 794 -17.74 13.64 -23.33
N GLY A 795 -18.10 13.39 -22.07
CA GLY A 795 -19.47 13.58 -21.57
C GLY A 795 -19.84 15.04 -21.34
N PRO A 796 -21.13 15.36 -21.10
CA PRO A 796 -21.59 16.73 -20.83
C PRO A 796 -21.03 17.31 -19.53
N ASN A 797 -20.71 16.46 -18.55
CA ASN A 797 -20.24 16.85 -17.22
C ASN A 797 -18.71 17.04 -17.17
N VAL A 798 -18.05 17.16 -18.33
CA VAL A 798 -16.58 17.15 -18.47
C VAL A 798 -16.14 18.31 -19.35
N LEU A 799 -15.12 19.03 -18.90
CA LEU A 799 -14.60 20.21 -19.57
C LEU A 799 -13.29 19.92 -20.31
N SER A 800 -13.12 20.55 -21.47
CA SER A 800 -11.96 20.37 -22.36
C SER A 800 -10.70 21.12 -21.90
N SER A 801 -10.86 22.12 -21.04
CA SER A 801 -9.79 22.99 -20.52
C SER A 801 -10.13 23.48 -19.11
N LYS A 802 -9.16 24.10 -18.42
CA LYS A 802 -9.39 24.70 -17.10
C LYS A 802 -10.30 25.92 -17.24
N PRO A 803 -11.44 26.02 -16.53
CA PRO A 803 -12.25 27.24 -16.51
C PRO A 803 -11.51 28.43 -15.91
N GLY A 804 -11.94 29.65 -16.26
CA GLY A 804 -11.40 30.87 -15.65
C GLY A 804 -11.59 30.89 -14.14
N TYR A 805 -12.79 30.51 -13.67
CA TYR A 805 -13.22 30.55 -12.27
C TYR A 805 -12.63 29.45 -11.36
N ILE A 806 -11.82 28.50 -11.88
CA ILE A 806 -11.18 27.45 -11.06
C ILE A 806 -9.71 27.77 -10.84
N GLU A 807 -9.31 27.91 -9.58
CA GLU A 807 -7.93 28.25 -9.19
C GLU A 807 -7.15 27.00 -8.79
N TYR A 808 -6.10 26.70 -9.57
CA TYR A 808 -5.22 25.56 -9.32
C TYR A 808 -3.88 25.73 -10.05
N SER A 809 -2.77 25.65 -9.31
CA SER A 809 -1.40 25.75 -9.83
C SER A 809 -0.64 24.41 -9.89
N GLY A 810 -1.15 23.36 -9.25
CA GLY A 810 -0.49 22.06 -9.08
C GLY A 810 -0.41 21.15 -10.32
N GLY A 811 -0.16 21.70 -11.51
CA GLY A 811 -0.02 20.98 -12.78
C GLY A 811 -1.34 20.61 -13.47
N SER A 812 -1.28 19.74 -14.49
CA SER A 812 -2.43 19.43 -15.34
C SER A 812 -3.19 18.16 -14.91
N PRO A 813 -4.52 18.21 -14.74
CA PRO A 813 -5.41 17.04 -14.76
C PRO A 813 -5.40 16.29 -16.09
N ASP A 814 -5.91 15.05 -16.07
CA ASP A 814 -6.27 14.34 -17.31
C ASP A 814 -7.65 14.74 -17.84
N VAL A 815 -8.52 15.19 -16.94
CA VAL A 815 -9.91 15.58 -17.19
C VAL A 815 -10.31 16.67 -16.19
N TRP A 816 -11.03 17.69 -16.66
CA TRP A 816 -11.70 18.66 -15.81
C TRP A 816 -13.17 18.27 -15.67
N PHE A 817 -13.74 18.44 -14.49
CA PHE A 817 -15.13 18.14 -14.20
C PHE A 817 -15.94 19.43 -14.21
N GLU A 818 -17.15 19.39 -14.76
CA GLU A 818 -18.11 20.47 -14.55
C GLU A 818 -18.56 20.44 -13.08
N PRO A 819 -18.42 21.55 -12.33
CA PRO A 819 -18.85 21.60 -10.94
C PRO A 819 -20.38 21.49 -10.86
N GLN A 820 -20.87 20.37 -10.33
CA GLN A 820 -22.31 20.09 -10.18
C GLN A 820 -22.65 19.29 -8.91
N GLU A 821 -21.63 18.84 -8.17
CA GLU A 821 -21.78 17.93 -7.04
C GLU A 821 -21.03 18.47 -5.81
N VAL A 822 -21.47 18.09 -4.61
CA VAL A 822 -20.75 18.37 -3.37
C VAL A 822 -20.55 17.07 -2.60
N PHE A 823 -19.32 16.78 -2.17
CA PHE A 823 -18.95 15.56 -1.45
C PHE A 823 -18.49 15.88 -0.03
N GLU A 824 -18.97 15.11 0.96
CA GLU A 824 -18.53 15.23 2.34
C GLU A 824 -17.20 14.48 2.53
N LEU A 825 -16.16 15.21 2.93
CA LEU A 825 -14.84 14.68 3.24
C LEU A 825 -14.49 14.91 4.71
N THR A 826 -13.83 13.91 5.30
CA THR A 826 -13.18 14.00 6.62
C THR A 826 -11.65 13.95 6.47
N PHE A 827 -10.94 14.54 7.42
CA PHE A 827 -9.49 14.76 7.43
C PHE A 827 -8.98 14.67 8.87
N ALA A 828 -7.66 14.62 9.05
CA ALA A 828 -7.03 14.60 10.38
C ALA A 828 -6.74 16.03 10.89
N ASP A 829 -6.03 16.82 10.08
CA ASP A 829 -5.58 18.18 10.38
C ASP A 829 -5.67 19.03 9.11
N ILE A 830 -5.67 20.36 9.27
CA ILE A 830 -5.45 21.32 8.18
C ILE A 830 -3.99 21.81 8.25
N THR A 831 -3.33 21.89 7.10
CA THR A 831 -1.90 22.23 6.97
C THR A 831 -1.66 23.25 5.86
N LEU A 832 -0.68 24.16 6.06
CA LEU A 832 -0.20 25.07 5.02
C LEU A 832 0.43 24.30 3.83
N SER A 833 0.12 24.76 2.61
CA SER A 833 0.45 24.11 1.34
C SER A 833 1.09 25.12 0.35
N PRO A 834 2.18 24.74 -0.34
CA PRO A 834 2.74 25.51 -1.45
C PRO A 834 2.15 25.14 -2.84
N VAL A 835 1.10 24.29 -2.89
CA VAL A 835 0.54 23.73 -4.15
C VAL A 835 -0.97 23.96 -4.31
N TYR A 836 -1.65 24.37 -3.24
CA TYR A 836 -3.10 24.56 -3.19
C TYR A 836 -3.39 26.02 -2.86
N THR A 837 -4.39 26.61 -3.52
CA THR A 837 -4.70 28.05 -3.46
C THR A 837 -5.75 28.40 -2.41
N ALA A 838 -6.47 27.39 -1.90
CA ALA A 838 -7.53 27.57 -0.90
C ALA A 838 -7.09 28.44 0.29
N SER A 839 -7.80 29.53 0.55
CA SER A 839 -7.55 30.45 1.67
C SER A 839 -6.19 31.18 1.67
N ILE A 840 -5.55 31.39 0.50
CA ILE A 840 -4.43 32.35 0.38
C ILE A 840 -4.86 33.74 0.87
N GLY A 841 -3.96 34.48 1.53
CA GLY A 841 -4.24 35.80 2.12
C GLY A 841 -5.11 35.76 3.40
N LEU A 842 -5.99 34.78 3.56
CA LEU A 842 -6.81 34.62 4.77
C LEU A 842 -5.99 34.06 5.97
N VAL A 843 -4.90 33.35 5.71
CA VAL A 843 -4.00 32.76 6.74
C VAL A 843 -2.53 33.06 6.46
N SER A 844 -2.10 33.00 5.19
CA SER A 844 -0.73 33.30 4.76
C SER A 844 -0.77 33.84 3.34
N ASP A 845 0.02 34.88 3.08
CA ASP A 845 0.00 35.61 1.80
C ASP A 845 0.60 34.78 0.65
N GLU A 846 1.54 33.87 0.96
CA GLU A 846 2.21 33.02 -0.04
C GLU A 846 1.61 31.61 -0.18
N ARG A 847 0.79 31.15 0.78
CA ARG A 847 0.48 29.71 0.94
C ARG A 847 -0.97 29.46 1.34
N GLY A 848 -1.66 28.66 0.54
CA GLY A 848 -3.00 28.19 0.85
C GLY A 848 -3.00 27.02 1.86
N LEU A 849 -4.19 26.50 2.12
CA LEU A 849 -4.47 25.41 3.04
C LEU A 849 -4.70 24.10 2.28
N SER A 850 -4.48 22.98 2.98
CA SER A 850 -4.71 21.62 2.47
C SER A 850 -5.03 20.67 3.62
N LEU A 851 -5.74 19.59 3.30
CA LEU A 851 -6.19 18.60 4.28
C LEU A 851 -5.16 17.46 4.44
N ARG A 852 -4.83 17.09 5.69
CA ARG A 852 -4.02 15.91 6.04
C ARG A 852 -4.93 14.67 6.02
N PHE A 853 -4.58 13.66 5.23
CA PHE A 853 -5.31 12.39 5.06
C PHE A 853 -6.81 12.50 4.68
N PRO A 854 -7.19 13.25 3.63
CA PRO A 854 -8.58 13.37 3.20
C PRO A 854 -9.21 12.01 2.82
N ARG A 855 -10.46 11.83 3.24
CA ARG A 855 -11.29 10.64 3.01
C ARG A 855 -12.70 11.07 2.63
N PHE A 856 -13.18 10.58 1.50
CA PHE A 856 -14.60 10.66 1.14
C PHE A 856 -15.46 9.88 2.14
N LEU A 857 -16.58 10.47 2.56
CA LEU A 857 -17.61 9.83 3.37
C LEU A 857 -18.85 9.48 2.52
N LYS A 858 -19.44 10.48 1.87
CA LYS A 858 -20.64 10.36 1.03
C LYS A 858 -20.72 11.53 0.03
N LYS A 859 -21.51 11.36 -1.03
CA LYS A 859 -22.02 12.48 -1.84
C LYS A 859 -23.13 13.19 -1.06
N ARG A 860 -23.17 14.52 -1.12
CA ARG A 860 -24.26 15.36 -0.60
C ARG A 860 -25.21 15.66 -1.76
N ASN A 861 -26.26 14.86 -1.89
CA ASN A 861 -27.39 15.16 -2.79
C ASN A 861 -28.31 16.25 -2.19
N ASP A 862 -28.08 16.59 -0.92
CA ASP A 862 -28.81 17.53 -0.08
C ASP A 862 -28.18 18.94 -0.04
N LYS A 863 -27.20 19.22 -0.92
CA LYS A 863 -26.51 20.52 -1.00
C LYS A 863 -26.24 20.98 -2.44
N SER A 864 -26.36 22.28 -2.68
CA SER A 864 -25.85 22.94 -3.88
C SER A 864 -24.36 23.30 -3.77
N ILE A 865 -23.77 23.75 -4.88
CA ILE A 865 -22.40 24.28 -4.95
C ILE A 865 -22.21 25.49 -4.03
N ASP A 866 -23.24 26.34 -3.90
CA ASP A 866 -23.19 27.54 -3.07
C ASP A 866 -23.13 27.20 -1.57
N GLU A 867 -23.71 26.07 -1.17
CA GLU A 867 -23.70 25.51 0.18
C GLU A 867 -22.44 24.67 0.50
N ALA A 868 -21.47 24.61 -0.42
CA ALA A 868 -20.16 24.01 -0.16
C ALA A 868 -19.38 24.79 0.91
N SER A 869 -18.38 24.16 1.51
CA SER A 869 -17.50 24.80 2.48
C SER A 869 -16.65 25.88 1.83
N THR A 870 -16.55 27.04 2.50
CA THR A 870 -15.89 28.21 1.96
C THR A 870 -14.42 28.35 2.41
N SER A 871 -13.68 29.22 1.74
CA SER A 871 -12.28 29.54 2.07
C SER A 871 -12.14 30.21 3.45
N GLU A 872 -13.15 30.96 3.88
CA GLU A 872 -13.22 31.63 5.19
C GLU A 872 -13.55 30.61 6.29
N PHE A 873 -14.43 29.65 6.01
CA PHE A 873 -14.71 28.54 6.91
C PHE A 873 -13.48 27.64 7.10
N LEU A 874 -12.76 27.33 6.03
CA LEU A 874 -11.50 26.57 6.08
C LEU A 874 -10.41 27.32 6.87
N ALA A 875 -10.26 28.62 6.64
CA ALA A 875 -9.37 29.48 7.42
C ALA A 875 -9.80 29.57 8.90
N GLY A 876 -11.11 29.59 9.17
CA GLY A 876 -11.68 29.57 10.52
C GLY A 876 -11.38 28.27 11.27
N LEU A 877 -11.49 27.11 10.60
CA LEU A 877 -11.09 25.82 11.17
C LEU A 877 -9.58 25.75 11.44
N PHE A 878 -8.74 26.27 10.55
CA PHE A 878 -7.30 26.37 10.79
C PHE A 878 -6.98 27.30 11.97
N LYS A 879 -7.57 28.50 12.02
CA LYS A 879 -7.43 29.43 13.16
C LYS A 879 -7.99 28.86 14.47
N LYS A 880 -8.98 27.95 14.43
CA LYS A 880 -9.49 27.19 15.59
C LYS A 880 -8.52 26.08 16.02
N GLN A 881 -7.81 25.45 15.07
CA GLN A 881 -6.71 24.52 15.32
C GLN A 881 -5.54 25.23 16.03
N GLU A 882 -5.17 26.44 15.58
CA GLU A 882 -4.08 27.24 16.16
C GLU A 882 -4.45 27.99 17.45
N LYS A 883 -5.65 28.56 17.58
CA LYS A 883 -6.06 29.26 18.83
C LYS A 883 -6.10 28.33 20.05
N LYS A 884 -6.35 27.02 19.84
CA LYS A 884 -6.18 26.01 20.89
C LYS A 884 -4.72 25.80 21.33
N SER A 885 -3.75 26.32 20.58
CA SER A 885 -2.34 26.31 20.95
C SER A 885 -1.84 27.65 21.50
N SER A 886 -2.42 28.79 21.12
CA SER A 886 -1.95 30.13 21.55
C SER A 886 -2.71 30.75 22.73
N ALA A 887 -3.99 30.43 22.96
CA ALA A 887 -4.76 31.02 24.08
C ALA A 887 -4.14 30.73 25.47
N ARG A 888 -3.37 29.63 25.58
CA ARG A 888 -2.63 29.26 26.80
C ARG A 888 -1.35 30.05 27.03
N GLU A 889 -0.76 30.68 26.00
CA GLU A 889 0.38 31.58 26.19
C GLU A 889 -0.02 32.84 26.97
N SER A 890 -1.29 33.26 26.86
CA SER A 890 -1.88 34.35 27.64
C SER A 890 -2.25 33.93 29.07
N GLU A 891 -2.83 32.74 29.28
CA GLU A 891 -3.13 32.24 30.63
C GLU A 891 -1.85 32.06 31.46
N PHE A 892 -0.84 31.36 30.93
CA PHE A 892 0.44 31.18 31.63
C PHE A 892 1.16 32.51 31.95
N LYS A 893 0.98 33.56 31.14
CA LYS A 893 1.52 34.89 31.45
C LYS A 893 0.75 35.59 32.57
N PHE A 894 -0.57 35.40 32.66
CA PHE A 894 -1.36 35.92 33.78
C PHE A 894 -1.00 35.23 35.09
N ASP A 895 -0.88 33.90 35.08
CA ASP A 895 -0.53 33.12 36.29
C ASP A 895 0.88 33.42 36.81
N ILE A 896 1.83 33.80 35.94
CA ILE A 896 3.16 34.27 36.36
C ILE A 896 3.07 35.70 36.96
N VAL A 897 2.35 36.62 36.31
CA VAL A 897 2.21 38.03 36.75
C VAL A 897 1.29 38.20 37.97
N HIS A 898 0.73 37.11 38.51
CA HIS A 898 0.01 37.08 39.79
C HIS A 898 0.68 36.20 40.85
N ASN A 899 1.94 35.78 40.63
CA ASN A 899 2.76 35.05 41.62
C ASN A 899 4.18 35.67 41.82
N GLU A 900 4.38 36.93 41.43
CA GLU A 900 5.54 37.78 41.81
C GLU A 900 5.12 38.85 42.84
#